data_AF-A0A7C4VYE3-F1
#
_entry.id   AF-A0A7C4VYE3-F1
#
_cell.length_a   1.000
_cell.length_b   1.000
_cell.length_c   1.000
_cell.angle_alpha   90.00
_cell.angle_beta   90.00
_cell.angle_gamma   90.00
#
_symmetry.space_group_name_H-M   'P 1'
#
loop_
_entity.id
_entity.type
_entity.pdbx_description
1 polymer ?
#
loop_
_entity_poly.entity_id
_entity_poly.type
_entity_poly.pdbx_seq_one_letter_code
_entity_poly.pdbx_strand_id
1 'polypeptide(L)'
;MLKKRVSLALAGVFIVVGVGLFGLSACYPKEETVRFSYAFASDRSGSGDIFALDQTGQIVNLTPHPSADWDPAWSLDGRILAFTSQRSGDSEIWLLPVPTSEETATPRNLTNSPAWEYSPSWSPGGQSVAFVSERDGDAEIFVQHLEGDTAIQLTFNNEMDRLPAWSPDGKYIAFAAVRNGVEKIYRVRPDGTDEQVITPGPLKGTSPAWSPDSQRLAFIGWDEEDMPGIYVIGPEVDTVQLLYPQAGSSRNGAWLGSLHWSADGEWLTFTSWQAGNHELYALKAEGGQSTRLTIHEAWDDFLAINPRAIFSPPAAEQVVQAAPALKLPVNPNFAAGVNLADLGLAYLINDMGFDWAKGYVNWGTVEPEPGDFQWVDPDNIVKAYGDQQLKILLRVHGVPAWARPADSALSHPPTDINDFANFMTALAERYKGRVAAYEIWNEPNLDYEWGYQPPDPAVYTEMLKTAYTAIKNTDPEALVISGGLATTGEGSATAYGDLKFLQGMYDAGAKGYFDALGSHPYAYGHAPDETDPWGLSLARVVDQHQVMQANADGNTPIWITEVGWVLQNSWDLDEHEAIGVTPEQQAEYLSRAYTKTQQEWPFVQALFLFNLDFSTVPWYPAAEPMRWYAILNPDRTPRPAYTELRQMMRER
;
A
#
# COMPACT_ATOMS: atom_id res chain seq x y z
N MET A 1 -28.26 44.94 -99.11
CA MET A 1 -28.71 43.55 -98.88
C MET A 1 -29.86 43.56 -97.88
N LEU A 2 -30.84 42.67 -98.08
CA LEU A 2 -32.22 42.54 -97.53
C LEU A 2 -32.45 43.03 -96.07
N LYS A 3 -33.43 43.93 -95.81
CA LYS A 3 -34.88 43.74 -95.53
C LYS A 3 -35.17 42.98 -94.20
N LYS A 4 -35.55 43.65 -93.10
CA LYS A 4 -36.91 44.08 -92.66
C LYS A 4 -37.90 42.91 -92.45
N ARG A 5 -38.42 42.72 -91.21
CA ARG A 5 -39.87 42.72 -90.81
C ARG A 5 -40.37 41.67 -89.79
N VAL A 6 -41.08 42.20 -88.78
CA VAL A 6 -42.47 41.90 -88.33
C VAL A 6 -42.75 40.83 -87.24
N SER A 7 -43.57 41.30 -86.29
CA SER A 7 -44.34 40.72 -85.19
C SER A 7 -45.20 39.48 -85.52
N LEU A 8 -45.49 38.62 -84.53
CA LEU A 8 -46.81 38.47 -83.88
C LEU A 8 -46.79 37.36 -82.80
N ALA A 9 -47.73 37.48 -81.87
CA ALA A 9 -47.97 36.67 -80.67
C ALA A 9 -48.37 35.21 -80.92
N LEU A 10 -48.24 34.35 -79.89
CA LEU A 10 -49.32 33.46 -79.47
C LEU A 10 -49.17 33.06 -77.98
N ALA A 11 -50.29 33.09 -77.27
CA ALA A 11 -50.45 32.70 -75.88
C ALA A 11 -50.34 31.18 -75.69
N GLY A 12 -49.78 30.77 -74.55
CA GLY A 12 -49.72 29.37 -74.11
C GLY A 12 -49.67 29.26 -72.59
N VAL A 13 -50.86 29.19 -71.99
CA VAL A 13 -51.27 28.53 -70.74
C VAL A 13 -50.21 28.31 -69.64
N PHE A 14 -50.43 28.94 -68.49
CA PHE A 14 -49.81 28.59 -67.21
C PHE A 14 -50.21 27.17 -66.77
N ILE A 15 -49.22 26.30 -66.55
CA ILE A 15 -49.31 25.22 -65.57
C ILE A 15 -48.18 25.45 -64.56
N VAL A 16 -48.56 25.73 -63.32
CA VAL A 16 -47.65 25.74 -62.17
C VAL A 16 -47.36 24.29 -61.79
N VAL A 17 -46.09 23.88 -61.85
CA VAL A 17 -45.60 22.67 -61.16
C VAL A 17 -44.35 23.08 -60.38
N GLY A 18 -44.37 22.73 -59.08
CA GLY A 18 -43.49 23.27 -58.05
C GLY A 18 -42.01 22.93 -58.22
N VAL A 19 -41.18 23.88 -57.77
CA VAL A 19 -39.76 23.66 -57.51
C VAL A 19 -39.64 22.83 -56.24
N GLY A 20 -39.19 21.59 -56.38
CA GLY A 20 -38.75 20.77 -55.25
C GLY A 20 -37.43 21.33 -54.72
N LEU A 21 -37.44 21.86 -53.50
CA LEU A 21 -36.22 22.02 -52.71
C LEU A 21 -35.76 20.62 -52.27
N PHE A 22 -34.66 20.14 -52.85
CA PHE A 22 -33.87 19.09 -52.20
C PHE A 22 -33.03 19.74 -51.11
N GLY A 23 -33.47 19.62 -49.86
CA GLY A 23 -32.64 19.88 -48.69
C GLY A 23 -31.60 18.77 -48.57
N LEU A 24 -30.33 19.12 -48.77
CA LEU A 24 -29.21 18.32 -48.28
C LEU A 24 -29.20 18.43 -46.76
N SER A 25 -29.84 17.48 -46.07
CA SER A 25 -29.54 17.23 -44.65
C SER A 25 -28.11 16.70 -44.57
N ALA A 26 -27.19 17.53 -44.10
CA ALA A 26 -25.94 17.03 -43.57
C ALA A 26 -26.29 16.17 -42.35
N CYS A 27 -26.10 14.85 -42.46
CA CYS A 27 -26.04 13.98 -41.30
C CYS A 27 -24.82 14.39 -40.48
N TYR A 28 -25.00 15.24 -39.49
CA TYR A 28 -24.10 15.25 -38.35
C TYR A 28 -24.22 13.86 -37.69
N PRO A 29 -23.12 13.15 -37.42
CA PRO A 29 -23.21 11.97 -36.59
C PRO A 29 -23.87 12.37 -35.27
N LYS A 30 -24.93 11.64 -34.85
CA LYS A 30 -25.45 11.77 -33.50
C LYS A 30 -24.26 11.65 -32.55
N GLU A 31 -24.11 12.59 -31.62
CA GLU A 31 -23.18 12.41 -30.51
C GLU A 31 -23.46 11.04 -29.89
N GLU A 32 -22.46 10.16 -29.97
CA GLU A 32 -22.52 8.87 -29.28
C GLU A 32 -22.70 9.15 -27.79
N THR A 33 -23.76 8.59 -27.22
CA THR A 33 -24.04 8.66 -25.79
C THR A 33 -22.90 8.00 -25.03
N VAL A 34 -22.25 8.78 -24.15
CA VAL A 34 -21.20 8.29 -23.26
C VAL A 34 -21.79 7.31 -22.26
N ARG A 35 -21.36 6.04 -22.29
CA ARG A 35 -21.96 4.99 -21.46
C ARG A 35 -21.67 5.15 -19.97
N PHE A 36 -20.46 5.58 -19.62
CA PHE A 36 -19.98 5.67 -18.24
C PHE A 36 -19.45 7.06 -17.91
N SER A 37 -19.82 7.59 -16.74
CA SER A 37 -19.43 8.94 -16.31
C SER A 37 -18.01 8.98 -15.74
N TYR A 38 -17.67 7.98 -14.94
CA TYR A 38 -16.34 7.78 -14.38
C TYR A 38 -16.08 6.30 -14.13
N ALA A 39 -14.80 5.94 -14.01
CA ALA A 39 -14.32 4.64 -13.56
C ALA A 39 -13.47 4.81 -12.31
N PHE A 40 -13.33 3.77 -11.51
CA PHE A 40 -12.57 3.75 -10.27
C PHE A 40 -12.20 2.31 -9.91
N ALA A 41 -11.14 2.13 -9.13
CA ALA A 41 -10.71 0.82 -8.63
C ALA A 41 -11.48 0.47 -7.35
N SER A 42 -11.86 -0.80 -7.20
CA SER A 42 -12.56 -1.26 -6.00
C SER A 42 -12.34 -2.73 -5.68
N ASP A 43 -12.20 -3.07 -4.39
CA ASP A 43 -12.09 -4.45 -3.91
C ASP A 43 -13.46 -5.11 -3.64
N ARG A 44 -14.59 -4.54 -4.12
CA ARG A 44 -15.94 -5.11 -4.00
C ARG A 44 -16.06 -6.57 -4.49
N SER A 45 -15.14 -7.02 -5.35
CA SER A 45 -15.05 -8.39 -5.88
C SER A 45 -13.99 -9.26 -5.19
N GLY A 46 -13.22 -8.72 -4.25
CA GLY A 46 -12.21 -9.41 -3.44
C GLY A 46 -10.75 -9.12 -3.82
N SER A 47 -10.44 -8.91 -5.10
CA SER A 47 -9.06 -8.75 -5.60
C SER A 47 -8.73 -7.35 -6.13
N GLY A 48 -9.70 -6.43 -6.19
CA GLY A 48 -9.56 -5.14 -6.86
C GLY A 48 -9.89 -5.27 -8.34
N ASP A 49 -11.01 -4.69 -8.77
CA ASP A 49 -11.38 -4.57 -10.19
C ASP A 49 -11.67 -3.10 -10.53
N ILE A 50 -11.74 -2.79 -11.83
CA ILE A 50 -12.23 -1.50 -12.29
C ILE A 50 -13.75 -1.50 -12.40
N PHE A 51 -14.39 -0.64 -11.63
CA PHE A 51 -15.82 -0.38 -11.68
C PHE A 51 -16.10 0.96 -12.35
N ALA A 52 -17.26 1.09 -12.97
CA ALA A 52 -17.70 2.34 -13.59
C ALA A 52 -19.17 2.64 -13.30
N LEU A 53 -19.47 3.93 -13.12
CA LEU A 53 -20.85 4.40 -12.95
C LEU A 53 -21.48 4.68 -14.32
N ASP A 54 -22.55 3.97 -14.65
CA ASP A 54 -23.30 4.18 -15.88
C ASP A 54 -24.26 5.38 -15.79
N GLN A 55 -24.93 5.70 -16.90
CA GLN A 55 -25.88 6.83 -16.95
C GLN A 55 -27.15 6.65 -16.10
N THR A 56 -27.43 5.44 -15.64
CA THR A 56 -28.59 5.13 -14.76
C THR A 56 -28.24 5.23 -13.28
N GLY A 57 -26.95 5.40 -12.96
CA GLY A 57 -26.43 5.36 -11.60
C GLY A 57 -26.09 3.95 -11.11
N GLN A 58 -26.04 2.96 -12.02
CA GLN A 58 -25.62 1.61 -11.69
C GLN A 58 -24.09 1.50 -11.77
N ILE A 59 -23.51 0.82 -10.79
CA ILE A 59 -22.10 0.45 -10.80
C ILE A 59 -21.92 -0.87 -11.57
N VAL A 60 -21.01 -0.85 -12.54
CA VAL A 60 -20.71 -1.99 -13.43
C VAL A 60 -19.24 -2.35 -13.31
N ASN A 61 -18.93 -3.62 -13.05
CA ASN A 61 -17.56 -4.12 -13.11
C ASN A 61 -17.14 -4.24 -14.58
N LEU A 62 -16.10 -3.48 -14.98
CA LEU A 62 -15.58 -3.45 -16.34
C LEU A 62 -14.50 -4.51 -16.58
N THR A 63 -13.86 -5.01 -15.53
CA THR A 63 -12.68 -5.88 -15.67
C THR A 63 -12.75 -7.15 -14.80
N PRO A 64 -13.89 -7.85 -14.69
CA PRO A 64 -14.05 -8.95 -13.74
C PRO A 64 -12.99 -10.03 -13.92
N HIS A 65 -12.06 -10.13 -12.97
CA HIS A 65 -10.93 -11.04 -13.04
C HIS A 65 -10.41 -11.42 -11.64
N PRO A 66 -9.85 -12.64 -11.43
CA PRO A 66 -9.26 -13.00 -10.14
C PRO A 66 -8.03 -12.16 -9.77
N SER A 67 -7.22 -11.79 -10.76
CA SER A 67 -6.10 -10.87 -10.56
C SER A 67 -6.57 -9.44 -10.45
N ALA A 68 -5.82 -8.66 -9.67
CA ALA A 68 -6.14 -7.29 -9.33
C ALA A 68 -5.94 -6.29 -10.48
N ASP A 69 -6.85 -5.32 -10.59
CA ASP A 69 -6.83 -4.21 -11.52
C ASP A 69 -7.04 -2.85 -10.81
N TRP A 70 -6.25 -1.83 -11.15
CA TRP A 70 -6.31 -0.49 -10.54
C TRP A 70 -5.82 0.62 -11.48
N ASP A 71 -5.71 1.86 -10.98
CA ASP A 71 -5.29 3.07 -11.72
C ASP A 71 -5.97 3.26 -13.09
N PRO A 72 -7.32 3.27 -13.18
CA PRO A 72 -7.98 3.49 -14.45
C PRO A 72 -7.68 4.91 -14.97
N ALA A 73 -7.40 5.02 -16.27
CA ALA A 73 -7.16 6.27 -16.96
C ALA A 73 -7.85 6.26 -18.33
N TRP A 74 -8.70 7.24 -18.59
CA TRP A 74 -9.43 7.36 -19.85
C TRP A 74 -8.58 8.01 -20.94
N SER A 75 -8.66 7.47 -22.16
CA SER A 75 -8.23 8.19 -23.35
C SER A 75 -9.05 9.48 -23.52
N LEU A 76 -8.50 10.50 -24.19
CA LEU A 76 -9.17 11.79 -24.37
C LEU A 76 -10.52 11.68 -25.10
N ASP A 77 -10.66 10.68 -25.98
CA ASP A 77 -11.92 10.39 -26.67
C ASP A 77 -12.91 9.56 -25.84
N GLY A 78 -12.54 9.17 -24.61
CA GLY A 78 -13.37 8.44 -23.66
C GLY A 78 -13.73 7.02 -24.08
N ARG A 79 -12.99 6.44 -25.03
CA ARG A 79 -13.31 5.12 -25.64
C ARG A 79 -12.39 4.00 -25.22
N ILE A 80 -11.23 4.30 -24.65
CA ILE A 80 -10.27 3.31 -24.18
C ILE A 80 -9.93 3.65 -22.74
N LEU A 81 -9.95 2.63 -21.89
CA LEU A 81 -9.44 2.71 -20.54
C LEU A 81 -8.08 2.03 -20.49
N ALA A 82 -7.04 2.77 -20.07
CA ALA A 82 -5.80 2.19 -19.60
C ALA A 82 -5.95 1.89 -18.11
N PHE A 83 -5.37 0.81 -17.63
CA PHE A 83 -5.41 0.45 -16.22
C PHE A 83 -4.23 -0.48 -15.91
N THR A 84 -3.81 -0.51 -14.66
CA THR A 84 -2.81 -1.46 -14.18
C THR A 84 -3.47 -2.78 -13.85
N SER A 85 -2.80 -3.89 -14.15
CA SER A 85 -3.37 -5.22 -13.99
C SER A 85 -2.30 -6.27 -13.76
N GLN A 86 -2.55 -7.17 -12.81
CA GLN A 86 -1.67 -8.30 -12.49
C GLN A 86 -1.98 -9.60 -13.24
N ARG A 87 -2.86 -9.55 -14.24
CA ARG A 87 -3.35 -10.77 -14.93
C ARG A 87 -2.28 -11.56 -15.70
N SER A 88 -1.08 -11.02 -15.89
CA SER A 88 0.08 -11.69 -16.50
C SER A 88 1.04 -12.33 -15.48
N GLY A 89 0.81 -12.14 -14.17
CA GLY A 89 1.68 -12.62 -13.09
C GLY A 89 2.56 -11.52 -12.48
N ASP A 90 2.74 -10.42 -13.21
CA ASP A 90 3.37 -9.16 -12.87
C ASP A 90 2.40 -8.00 -13.13
N SER A 91 2.67 -6.83 -12.56
CA SER A 91 1.86 -5.62 -12.78
C SER A 91 2.19 -5.02 -14.14
N GLU A 92 1.21 -4.95 -15.03
CA GLU A 92 1.36 -4.42 -16.39
C GLU A 92 0.27 -3.38 -16.70
N ILE A 93 0.48 -2.54 -17.72
CA ILE A 93 -0.53 -1.62 -18.25
C ILE A 93 -1.38 -2.32 -19.31
N TRP A 94 -2.68 -2.41 -19.06
CA TRP A 94 -3.66 -3.01 -19.95
C TRP A 94 -4.60 -1.96 -20.54
N LEU A 95 -5.11 -2.24 -21.73
CA LEU A 95 -6.03 -1.38 -22.47
C LEU A 95 -7.35 -2.10 -22.70
N LEU A 96 -8.43 -1.53 -22.21
CA LEU A 96 -9.80 -1.99 -22.43
C LEU A 96 -10.53 -1.00 -23.36
N PRO A 97 -10.87 -1.40 -24.60
CA PRO A 97 -11.86 -0.67 -25.38
C PRO A 97 -13.19 -0.68 -24.63
N VAL A 98 -13.78 0.48 -24.38
CA VAL A 98 -15.07 0.58 -23.68
C VAL A 98 -16.18 0.77 -24.71
N PRO A 99 -16.98 -0.27 -25.00
CA PRO A 99 -17.99 -0.21 -26.05
C PRO A 99 -19.15 0.68 -25.63
N THR A 100 -19.72 1.37 -26.62
CA THR A 100 -20.94 2.18 -26.48
C THR A 100 -22.21 1.31 -26.35
N SER A 101 -22.10 -0.01 -26.56
CA SER A 101 -23.14 -1.04 -26.39
C SER A 101 -22.74 -2.04 -25.29
N GLU A 102 -23.66 -2.93 -24.89
CA GLU A 102 -23.41 -4.01 -23.91
C GLU A 102 -22.46 -5.13 -24.38
N GLU A 103 -21.75 -4.93 -25.49
CA GLU A 103 -20.77 -5.91 -25.96
C GLU A 103 -19.64 -6.09 -24.93
N THR A 104 -19.21 -7.33 -24.74
CA THR A 104 -18.05 -7.64 -23.90
C THR A 104 -16.78 -7.27 -24.66
N ALA A 105 -16.02 -6.33 -24.14
CA ALA A 105 -14.70 -6.00 -24.68
C ALA A 105 -13.61 -6.79 -23.95
N THR A 106 -12.56 -7.16 -24.68
CA THR A 106 -11.42 -7.90 -24.13
C THR A 106 -10.25 -6.93 -23.94
N PRO A 107 -9.67 -6.84 -22.73
CA PRO A 107 -8.43 -6.11 -22.51
C PRO A 107 -7.26 -6.67 -23.32
N ARG A 108 -6.36 -5.80 -23.76
CA ARG A 108 -5.05 -6.18 -24.34
C ARG A 108 -3.91 -5.60 -23.51
N ASN A 109 -2.82 -6.35 -23.40
CA ASN A 109 -1.63 -5.83 -22.72
C ASN A 109 -0.93 -4.77 -23.60
N LEU A 110 -0.47 -3.67 -22.99
CA LEU A 110 0.34 -2.64 -23.64
C LEU A 110 1.82 -2.85 -23.33
N THR A 111 2.15 -3.08 -22.06
CA THR A 111 3.52 -3.28 -21.59
C THR A 111 3.80 -4.78 -21.45
N ASN A 112 5.07 -5.20 -21.49
CA ASN A 112 5.45 -6.60 -21.30
C ASN A 112 6.91 -6.64 -20.83
N SER A 113 7.10 -6.72 -19.53
CA SER A 113 8.31 -6.37 -18.82
C SER A 113 8.37 -7.15 -17.52
N PRO A 114 9.52 -7.73 -17.11
CA PRO A 114 9.62 -8.47 -15.85
C PRO A 114 9.60 -7.57 -14.60
N ALA A 115 9.32 -6.27 -14.78
CA ALA A 115 9.25 -5.28 -13.70
C ALA A 115 7.78 -4.99 -13.36
N TRP A 116 7.54 -4.00 -12.51
CA TRP A 116 6.19 -3.55 -12.23
C TRP A 116 5.91 -2.28 -13.00
N GLU A 117 4.80 -2.26 -13.71
CA GLU A 117 4.29 -1.12 -14.44
C GLU A 117 2.95 -0.65 -13.88
N TYR A 118 2.87 0.62 -13.49
CA TYR A 118 1.67 1.15 -12.84
C TYR A 118 1.40 2.64 -13.11
N SER A 119 0.23 3.13 -12.69
CA SER A 119 -0.22 4.52 -12.81
C SER A 119 -0.18 5.09 -14.24
N PRO A 120 -0.97 4.55 -15.19
CA PRO A 120 -0.99 5.03 -16.56
C PRO A 120 -1.59 6.43 -16.71
N SER A 121 -1.05 7.21 -17.65
CA SER A 121 -1.52 8.57 -18.00
C SER A 121 -1.47 8.78 -19.51
N TRP A 122 -2.61 9.16 -20.10
CA TRP A 122 -2.74 9.28 -21.55
C TRP A 122 -2.10 10.56 -22.10
N SER A 123 -1.39 10.42 -23.22
CA SER A 123 -1.06 11.59 -24.03
C SER A 123 -2.34 12.20 -24.64
N PRO A 124 -2.43 13.53 -24.81
CA PRO A 124 -3.64 14.18 -25.33
C PRO A 124 -4.06 13.70 -26.72
N GLY A 125 -3.10 13.24 -27.52
CA GLY A 125 -3.37 12.67 -28.84
C GLY A 125 -3.93 11.24 -28.80
N GLY A 126 -3.96 10.58 -27.64
CA GLY A 126 -4.42 9.20 -27.47
C GLY A 126 -3.49 8.16 -28.11
N GLN A 127 -2.25 8.52 -28.44
CA GLN A 127 -1.29 7.65 -29.15
C GLN A 127 -0.23 7.05 -28.23
N SER A 128 -0.13 7.54 -26.99
CA SER A 128 0.88 7.09 -26.05
C SER A 128 0.36 7.13 -24.62
N VAL A 129 0.95 6.32 -23.77
CA VAL A 129 0.67 6.25 -22.34
C VAL A 129 1.99 6.46 -21.60
N ALA A 130 2.03 7.42 -20.68
CA ALA A 130 3.06 7.51 -19.65
C ALA A 130 2.69 6.60 -18.49
N PHE A 131 3.67 5.98 -17.83
CA PHE A 131 3.46 5.09 -16.69
C PHE A 131 4.74 5.02 -15.85
N VAL A 132 4.63 4.46 -14.65
CA VAL A 132 5.77 4.15 -13.79
C VAL A 132 6.30 2.77 -14.14
N SER A 133 7.61 2.58 -14.21
CA SER A 133 8.23 1.25 -14.31
C SER A 133 9.40 1.13 -13.33
N GLU A 134 9.54 -0.04 -12.70
CA GLU A 134 10.64 -0.35 -11.78
C GLU A 134 11.81 -1.11 -12.44
N ARG A 135 11.88 -1.10 -13.78
CA ARG A 135 12.74 -2.00 -14.55
C ARG A 135 14.25 -1.72 -14.44
N ASP A 136 14.65 -0.57 -13.91
CA ASP A 136 16.05 -0.21 -13.68
C ASP A 136 16.46 -0.28 -12.20
N GLY A 137 15.54 -0.64 -11.31
CA GLY A 137 15.80 -0.90 -9.89
C GLY A 137 15.04 0.02 -8.94
N ASP A 138 14.50 1.13 -9.44
CA ASP A 138 13.66 2.09 -8.74
C ASP A 138 12.52 2.58 -9.64
N ALA A 139 11.54 3.28 -9.06
CA ALA A 139 10.36 3.75 -9.79
C ALA A 139 10.72 4.92 -10.70
N GLU A 140 10.53 4.76 -12.01
CA GLU A 140 10.88 5.78 -13.01
C GLU A 140 9.73 6.02 -14.01
N ILE A 141 9.69 7.20 -14.65
CA ILE A 141 8.65 7.55 -15.63
C ILE A 141 9.03 7.06 -17.03
N PHE A 142 8.15 6.25 -17.61
CA PHE A 142 8.27 5.72 -18.97
C PHE A 142 7.12 6.18 -19.84
N VAL A 143 7.33 6.17 -21.15
CA VAL A 143 6.29 6.40 -22.17
C VAL A 143 6.32 5.29 -23.21
N GLN A 144 5.16 4.74 -23.55
CA GLN A 144 5.01 3.79 -24.65
C GLN A 144 3.93 4.24 -25.64
N HIS A 145 4.25 4.11 -26.92
CA HIS A 145 3.31 4.33 -28.01
C HIS A 145 2.40 3.11 -28.21
N LEU A 146 1.11 3.31 -28.51
CA LEU A 146 0.12 2.21 -28.60
C LEU A 146 0.43 1.12 -29.64
N GLU A 147 1.13 1.52 -30.72
CA GLU A 147 1.55 0.68 -31.85
C GLU A 147 3.03 0.24 -31.76
N GLY A 148 3.71 0.58 -30.65
CA GLY A 148 5.12 0.26 -30.44
C GLY A 148 5.31 -0.79 -29.35
N ASP A 149 6.34 -1.61 -29.49
CA ASP A 149 6.68 -2.70 -28.56
C ASP A 149 7.76 -2.31 -27.54
N THR A 150 8.12 -1.03 -27.46
CA THR A 150 9.22 -0.56 -26.61
C THR A 150 8.85 0.74 -25.93
N ALA A 151 9.00 0.76 -24.61
CA ALA A 151 8.86 1.95 -23.79
C ALA A 151 10.16 2.76 -23.75
N ILE A 152 10.03 4.08 -23.63
CA ILE A 152 11.14 5.02 -23.52
C ILE A 152 11.14 5.57 -22.10
N GLN A 153 12.26 5.43 -21.40
CA GLN A 153 12.50 6.04 -20.10
C GLN A 153 12.68 7.56 -20.23
N LEU A 154 12.02 8.34 -19.38
CA LEU A 154 12.08 9.81 -19.39
C LEU A 154 12.91 10.39 -18.24
N THR A 155 12.89 9.74 -17.08
CA THR A 155 13.59 10.17 -15.86
C THR A 155 14.70 9.17 -15.52
N PHE A 156 15.84 9.67 -15.02
CA PHE A 156 17.07 8.89 -14.85
C PHE A 156 17.77 9.28 -13.56
N ASN A 157 17.48 8.57 -12.47
CA ASN A 157 18.04 8.80 -11.16
C ASN A 157 18.05 7.51 -10.31
N ASN A 158 18.22 7.65 -8.98
CA ASN A 158 18.22 6.54 -8.04
C ASN A 158 17.18 6.80 -6.92
N GLU A 159 16.19 7.64 -7.19
CA GLU A 159 15.11 8.00 -6.29
C GLU A 159 13.76 7.84 -7.02
N MET A 160 12.67 7.73 -6.26
CA MET A 160 11.38 7.33 -6.83
C MET A 160 10.66 8.46 -7.56
N ASP A 161 10.30 8.22 -8.82
CA ASP A 161 9.45 9.04 -9.68
C ASP A 161 8.15 8.31 -10.02
N ARG A 162 7.01 8.89 -9.62
CA ARG A 162 5.71 8.22 -9.64
C ARG A 162 4.54 9.11 -10.01
N LEU A 163 3.39 8.49 -10.26
CA LEU A 163 2.10 9.17 -10.51
C LEU A 163 2.16 10.21 -11.65
N PRO A 164 2.54 9.81 -12.89
CA PRO A 164 2.61 10.74 -14.01
C PRO A 164 1.23 11.29 -14.38
N ALA A 165 1.19 12.57 -14.77
CA ALA A 165 0.02 13.28 -15.24
C ALA A 165 0.38 14.10 -16.48
N TRP A 166 -0.03 13.63 -17.66
CA TRP A 166 0.20 14.33 -18.91
C TRP A 166 -0.66 15.61 -19.00
N SER A 167 -0.06 16.74 -19.38
CA SER A 167 -0.80 17.98 -19.60
C SER A 167 -1.73 17.88 -20.82
N PRO A 168 -2.97 18.40 -20.76
CA PRO A 168 -3.90 18.36 -21.91
C PRO A 168 -3.37 19.05 -23.17
N ASP A 169 -2.47 20.03 -23.03
CA ASP A 169 -1.79 20.69 -24.16
C ASP A 169 -0.59 19.92 -24.71
N GLY A 170 -0.22 18.80 -24.09
CA GLY A 170 0.84 17.89 -24.52
C GLY A 170 2.26 18.36 -24.25
N LYS A 171 2.46 19.52 -23.62
CA LYS A 171 3.80 20.10 -23.43
C LYS A 171 4.61 19.47 -22.31
N TYR A 172 3.94 18.96 -21.27
CA TYR A 172 4.61 18.46 -20.07
C TYR A 172 3.93 17.21 -19.52
N ILE A 173 4.70 16.44 -18.76
CA ILE A 173 4.21 15.40 -17.86
C ILE A 173 4.60 15.87 -16.46
N ALA A 174 3.61 16.07 -15.58
CA ALA A 174 3.86 16.31 -14.17
C ALA A 174 3.97 14.97 -13.44
N PHE A 175 4.78 14.86 -12.41
CA PHE A 175 4.94 13.63 -11.64
C PHE A 175 5.38 13.97 -10.21
N ALA A 176 5.15 13.05 -9.28
CA ALA A 176 5.67 13.12 -7.93
C ALA A 176 7.06 12.49 -7.90
N ALA A 177 8.03 13.17 -7.31
CA ALA A 177 9.42 12.73 -7.27
C ALA A 177 9.99 12.92 -5.87
N VAL A 178 10.64 11.89 -5.34
CA VAL A 178 11.44 12.00 -4.13
C VAL A 178 12.82 12.51 -4.52
N ARG A 179 13.25 13.62 -3.92
CA ARG A 179 14.63 14.10 -4.03
C ARG A 179 15.15 14.44 -2.64
N ASN A 180 16.28 13.85 -2.25
CA ASN A 180 16.86 13.98 -0.91
C ASN A 180 15.86 13.69 0.22
N GLY A 181 15.02 12.65 0.04
CA GLY A 181 14.03 12.22 1.04
C GLY A 181 12.79 13.12 1.15
N VAL A 182 12.59 14.06 0.23
CA VAL A 182 11.39 14.92 0.20
C VAL A 182 10.65 14.70 -1.11
N GLU A 183 9.39 14.29 -1.02
CA GLU A 183 8.51 14.15 -2.19
C GLU A 183 7.94 15.50 -2.63
N LYS A 184 8.08 15.81 -3.92
CA LYS A 184 7.61 17.05 -4.54
C LYS A 184 7.05 16.80 -5.92
N ILE A 185 6.27 17.75 -6.42
CA ILE A 185 5.82 17.73 -7.82
C ILE A 185 6.88 18.32 -8.73
N TYR A 186 7.23 17.56 -9.77
CA TYR A 186 8.09 17.94 -10.89
C TYR A 186 7.29 17.93 -12.19
N ARG A 187 7.87 18.54 -13.22
CA ARG A 187 7.46 18.36 -14.62
C ARG A 187 8.66 18.04 -15.48
N VAL A 188 8.42 17.30 -16.54
CA VAL A 188 9.38 17.04 -17.63
C VAL A 188 8.66 17.17 -18.97
N ARG A 189 9.38 17.44 -20.05
CA ARG A 189 8.81 17.34 -21.40
C ARG A 189 8.67 15.87 -21.81
N PRO A 190 7.76 15.54 -22.73
CA PRO A 190 7.61 14.16 -23.24
C PRO A 190 8.86 13.57 -23.92
N ASP A 191 9.88 14.38 -24.21
CA ASP A 191 11.17 13.94 -24.74
C ASP A 191 12.25 13.74 -23.66
N GLY A 192 11.87 13.83 -22.38
CA GLY A 192 12.78 13.69 -21.23
C GLY A 192 13.58 14.95 -20.88
N THR A 193 13.35 16.07 -21.58
CA THR A 193 14.10 17.31 -21.32
C THR A 193 13.36 18.28 -20.40
N ASP A 194 14.07 19.29 -19.88
CA ASP A 194 13.48 20.40 -19.13
C ASP A 194 12.78 19.98 -17.82
N GLU A 195 13.39 19.02 -17.10
CA GLU A 195 12.94 18.60 -15.78
C GLU A 195 13.05 19.76 -14.78
N GLN A 196 11.94 20.08 -14.09
CA GLN A 196 11.87 21.18 -13.14
C GLN A 196 10.91 20.87 -11.99
N VAL A 197 11.29 21.25 -10.77
CA VAL A 197 10.39 21.25 -9.60
C VAL A 197 9.35 22.35 -9.72
N ILE A 198 8.09 22.05 -9.39
CA ILE A 198 6.95 22.98 -9.45
C ILE A 198 6.55 23.48 -8.07
N THR A 199 6.67 22.64 -7.03
CA THR A 199 6.23 22.98 -5.66
C THR A 199 7.22 23.90 -4.94
N PRO A 200 6.76 25.02 -4.36
CA PRO A 200 7.62 25.98 -3.66
C PRO A 200 7.97 25.55 -2.22
N GLY A 201 9.08 26.07 -1.68
CA GLY A 201 9.38 26.01 -0.24
C GLY A 201 9.41 24.58 0.35
N PRO A 202 9.08 24.41 1.64
CA PRO A 202 9.02 23.10 2.30
C PRO A 202 7.74 22.30 1.99
N LEU A 203 6.85 22.82 1.13
CA LEU A 203 5.62 22.14 0.76
C LEU A 203 5.95 20.85 -0.01
N LYS A 204 5.59 19.71 0.57
CA LYS A 204 5.66 18.39 -0.06
C LYS A 204 4.48 18.22 -1.02
N GLY A 205 4.60 17.37 -2.02
CA GLY A 205 3.51 17.17 -2.98
C GLY A 205 3.51 15.83 -3.70
N THR A 206 2.32 15.28 -3.91
CA THR A 206 2.03 14.05 -4.65
C THR A 206 0.72 14.15 -5.45
N SER A 207 0.37 13.11 -6.22
CA SER A 207 -0.85 13.00 -7.03
C SER A 207 -1.16 14.26 -7.86
N PRO A 208 -0.29 14.63 -8.82
CA PRO A 208 -0.52 15.79 -9.69
C PRO A 208 -1.71 15.58 -10.62
N ALA A 209 -2.49 16.63 -10.88
CA ALA A 209 -3.62 16.61 -11.81
C ALA A 209 -3.76 17.94 -12.55
N TRP A 210 -3.62 17.92 -13.88
CA TRP A 210 -3.76 19.11 -14.72
C TRP A 210 -5.22 19.50 -14.93
N SER A 211 -5.52 20.79 -14.87
CA SER A 211 -6.81 21.32 -15.30
C SER A 211 -6.98 21.15 -16.81
N PRO A 212 -8.22 21.03 -17.31
CA PRO A 212 -8.49 20.78 -18.73
C PRO A 212 -7.91 21.84 -19.69
N ASP A 213 -7.79 23.08 -19.23
CA ASP A 213 -7.21 24.21 -19.97
C ASP A 213 -5.67 24.29 -19.90
N SER A 214 -5.03 23.34 -19.20
CA SER A 214 -3.58 23.29 -18.94
C SER A 214 -3.02 24.52 -18.22
N GLN A 215 -3.86 25.35 -17.61
CA GLN A 215 -3.42 26.54 -16.87
C GLN A 215 -3.19 26.26 -15.39
N ARG A 216 -3.80 25.24 -14.81
CA ARG A 216 -3.65 24.94 -13.38
C ARG A 216 -3.19 23.51 -13.19
N LEU A 217 -2.43 23.31 -12.13
CA LEU A 217 -2.05 22.00 -11.64
C LEU A 217 -2.56 21.90 -10.20
N ALA A 218 -3.42 20.91 -9.96
CA ALA A 218 -3.80 20.52 -8.61
C ALA A 218 -2.87 19.41 -8.12
N PHE A 219 -2.65 19.32 -6.82
CA PHE A 219 -1.85 18.27 -6.20
C PHE A 219 -2.27 18.08 -4.74
N ILE A 220 -1.96 16.92 -4.17
CA ILE A 220 -2.06 16.69 -2.72
C ILE A 220 -0.72 17.11 -2.11
N GLY A 221 -0.73 17.85 -1.01
CA GLY A 221 0.49 18.33 -0.37
C GLY A 221 0.44 18.33 1.15
N TRP A 222 1.60 18.52 1.76
CA TRP A 222 1.80 18.62 3.21
C TRP A 222 2.61 19.87 3.51
N ASP A 223 2.09 20.72 4.40
CA ASP A 223 2.77 21.95 4.82
C ASP A 223 3.86 21.70 5.87
N GLU A 224 4.44 22.77 6.43
CA GLU A 224 5.52 22.69 7.42
C GLU A 224 5.14 21.97 8.71
N GLU A 225 3.85 21.83 9.00
CA GLU A 225 3.32 21.10 10.15
C GLU A 225 2.93 19.66 9.77
N ASP A 226 3.32 19.19 8.58
CA ASP A 226 2.94 17.91 7.98
C ASP A 226 1.43 17.71 7.87
N MET A 227 0.69 18.81 7.65
CA MET A 227 -0.76 18.76 7.54
C MET A 227 -1.21 18.59 6.09
N PRO A 228 -1.95 17.51 5.75
CA PRO A 228 -2.35 17.22 4.38
C PRO A 228 -3.39 18.21 3.84
N GLY A 229 -3.39 18.41 2.53
CA GLY A 229 -4.42 19.18 1.84
C GLY A 229 -4.37 19.05 0.32
N ILE A 230 -5.40 19.55 -0.36
CA ILE A 230 -5.43 19.69 -1.82
C ILE A 230 -5.05 21.12 -2.17
N TYR A 231 -4.03 21.27 -3.00
CA TYR A 231 -3.46 22.54 -3.40
C TYR A 231 -3.57 22.75 -4.91
N VAL A 232 -3.58 24.01 -5.34
CA VAL A 232 -3.56 24.39 -6.77
C VAL A 232 -2.49 25.45 -7.02
N ILE A 233 -1.81 25.34 -8.17
CA ILE A 233 -0.82 26.29 -8.70
C ILE A 233 -1.09 26.56 -10.20
N GLY A 234 -0.78 27.77 -10.70
CA GLY A 234 -0.94 28.13 -12.12
C GLY A 234 -0.20 29.44 -12.49
N PRO A 235 -0.11 29.82 -13.78
CA PRO A 235 0.61 31.01 -14.23
C PRO A 235 -0.13 32.32 -13.92
N GLU A 236 -1.42 32.27 -13.56
CA GLU A 236 -2.18 33.42 -13.04
C GLU A 236 -2.22 33.46 -11.50
N VAL A 237 -1.66 32.44 -10.84
CA VAL A 237 -1.63 32.31 -9.38
C VAL A 237 -0.18 32.09 -8.97
N ASP A 238 0.58 33.18 -8.83
CA ASP A 238 1.99 33.18 -8.39
C ASP A 238 2.18 32.61 -6.95
N THR A 239 1.10 32.24 -6.28
CA THR A 239 1.06 31.67 -4.93
C THR A 239 0.25 30.39 -4.90
N VAL A 240 0.80 29.32 -4.33
CA VAL A 240 0.05 28.09 -4.08
C VAL A 240 -1.19 28.38 -3.23
N GLN A 241 -2.35 27.87 -3.65
CA GLN A 241 -3.62 28.00 -2.93
C GLN A 241 -4.03 26.65 -2.33
N LEU A 242 -4.36 26.63 -1.03
CA LEU A 242 -5.03 25.50 -0.38
C LEU A 242 -6.54 25.54 -0.69
N LEU A 243 -7.07 24.46 -1.27
CA LEU A 243 -8.51 24.29 -1.56
C LEU A 243 -9.23 23.43 -0.53
N TYR A 244 -8.54 22.44 0.06
CA TYR A 244 -9.12 21.51 1.02
C TYR A 244 -8.10 21.12 2.09
N PRO A 245 -8.49 21.03 3.38
CA PRO A 245 -9.84 21.28 3.90
C PRO A 245 -10.16 22.77 4.02
N GLN A 246 -11.43 23.09 4.29
CA GLN A 246 -11.85 24.47 4.54
C GLN A 246 -11.08 25.09 5.71
N ALA A 247 -10.76 26.38 5.61
CA ALA A 247 -10.08 27.11 6.68
C ALA A 247 -10.81 26.97 8.03
N GLY A 248 -10.07 26.57 9.07
CA GLY A 248 -10.60 26.34 10.42
C GLY A 248 -11.08 24.91 10.70
N SER A 249 -11.06 24.02 9.71
CA SER A 249 -11.29 22.58 9.90
C SER A 249 -10.01 21.86 10.35
N SER A 250 -10.16 20.83 11.19
CA SER A 250 -9.06 19.92 11.52
C SER A 250 -8.53 19.24 10.25
N ARG A 251 -7.21 19.20 10.06
CA ARG A 251 -6.58 18.37 9.01
C ARG A 251 -6.03 17.05 9.56
N ASN A 252 -6.16 16.80 10.86
CA ASN A 252 -5.57 15.62 11.50
C ASN A 252 -6.24 14.33 10.97
N GLY A 253 -5.41 13.43 10.44
CA GLY A 253 -5.78 12.04 10.15
C GLY A 253 -6.53 11.82 8.83
N ALA A 254 -6.69 12.83 7.98
CA ALA A 254 -7.26 12.64 6.64
C ALA A 254 -6.15 12.22 5.66
N TRP A 255 -6.12 10.95 5.27
CA TRP A 255 -5.35 10.55 4.09
C TRP A 255 -6.06 11.06 2.83
N LEU A 256 -5.28 11.51 1.85
CA LEU A 256 -5.74 12.00 0.55
C LEU A 256 -4.93 11.32 -0.54
N GLY A 257 -5.59 10.94 -1.64
CA GLY A 257 -4.96 10.33 -2.81
C GLY A 257 -5.73 10.62 -4.10
N SER A 258 -5.15 10.20 -5.23
CA SER A 258 -5.85 10.01 -6.51
C SER A 258 -6.68 11.20 -7.00
N LEU A 259 -6.00 12.30 -7.29
CA LEU A 259 -6.63 13.56 -7.69
C LEU A 259 -6.91 13.61 -9.20
N HIS A 260 -8.11 14.06 -9.59
CA HIS A 260 -8.48 14.21 -11.01
C HIS A 260 -9.40 15.42 -11.22
N TRP A 261 -9.31 16.08 -12.37
CA TRP A 261 -10.20 17.17 -12.76
C TRP A 261 -11.40 16.66 -13.57
N SER A 262 -12.57 17.28 -13.41
CA SER A 262 -13.64 17.12 -14.40
C SER A 262 -13.29 17.80 -15.72
N ALA A 263 -13.84 17.30 -16.83
CA ALA A 263 -13.55 17.81 -18.18
C ALA A 263 -13.93 19.29 -18.38
N ASP A 264 -14.91 19.79 -17.62
CA ASP A 264 -15.33 21.20 -17.61
C ASP A 264 -14.48 22.09 -16.67
N GLY A 265 -13.60 21.48 -15.87
CA GLY A 265 -12.76 22.19 -14.90
C GLY A 265 -13.51 22.71 -13.66
N GLU A 266 -14.76 22.32 -13.45
CA GLU A 266 -15.57 22.76 -12.31
C GLU A 266 -15.37 21.94 -11.02
N TRP A 267 -14.85 20.71 -11.14
CA TRP A 267 -14.73 19.77 -10.04
C TRP A 267 -13.35 19.13 -9.99
N LEU A 268 -12.93 18.82 -8.77
CA LEU A 268 -11.84 17.93 -8.44
C LEU A 268 -12.44 16.68 -7.77
N THR A 269 -12.00 15.50 -8.19
CA THR A 269 -12.26 14.25 -7.47
C THR A 269 -10.98 13.78 -6.81
N PHE A 270 -11.12 13.17 -5.65
CA PHE A 270 -10.00 12.66 -4.87
C PHE A 270 -10.48 11.52 -4.00
N THR A 271 -9.57 10.63 -3.65
CA THR A 271 -9.82 9.64 -2.61
C THR A 271 -9.45 10.25 -1.28
N SER A 272 -10.28 10.01 -0.27
CA SER A 272 -9.93 10.37 1.09
C SER A 272 -10.30 9.25 2.03
N TRP A 273 -9.45 9.07 3.03
CA TRP A 273 -9.83 8.30 4.17
C TRP A 273 -10.60 9.16 5.15
N GLN A 274 -11.91 8.93 5.24
CA GLN A 274 -12.73 9.51 6.28
C GLN A 274 -13.72 8.46 6.77
N ALA A 275 -13.98 8.45 8.08
CA ALA A 275 -14.89 7.50 8.73
C ALA A 275 -14.50 6.02 8.58
N GLY A 276 -13.20 5.71 8.52
CA GLY A 276 -12.70 4.33 8.54
C GLY A 276 -12.85 3.59 7.21
N ASN A 277 -12.78 4.29 6.07
CA ASN A 277 -12.68 3.66 4.76
C ASN A 277 -12.04 4.60 3.72
N HIS A 278 -11.40 4.03 2.68
CA HIS A 278 -11.01 4.75 1.47
C HIS A 278 -12.24 4.94 0.60
N GLU A 279 -12.59 6.20 0.38
CA GLU A 279 -13.82 6.58 -0.29
C GLU A 279 -13.56 7.71 -1.27
N LEU A 280 -14.38 7.77 -2.31
CA LEU A 280 -14.26 8.78 -3.35
C LEU A 280 -15.01 10.04 -2.94
N TYR A 281 -14.40 11.20 -3.16
CA TYR A 281 -14.97 12.51 -2.86
C TYR A 281 -14.86 13.41 -4.09
N ALA A 282 -15.78 14.36 -4.18
CA ALA A 282 -15.72 15.49 -5.10
C ALA A 282 -15.64 16.81 -4.33
N LEU A 283 -14.85 17.75 -4.84
CA LEU A 283 -14.69 19.11 -4.34
C LEU A 283 -14.88 20.07 -5.51
N LYS A 284 -15.53 21.20 -5.27
CA LYS A 284 -15.58 22.29 -6.25
C LYS A 284 -14.18 22.85 -6.52
N ALA A 285 -13.89 23.20 -7.77
CA ALA A 285 -12.57 23.74 -8.16
C ALA A 285 -12.20 25.06 -7.44
N GLU A 286 -13.21 25.79 -6.96
CA GLU A 286 -13.06 26.97 -6.09
C GLU A 286 -12.84 26.65 -4.59
N GLY A 287 -12.86 25.37 -4.21
CA GLY A 287 -12.78 24.88 -2.83
C GLY A 287 -14.16 24.74 -2.16
N GLY A 288 -14.15 24.52 -0.84
CA GLY A 288 -15.36 24.42 -0.03
C GLY A 288 -15.57 23.03 0.61
N GLN A 289 -16.83 22.67 0.81
CA GLN A 289 -17.19 21.36 1.38
C GLN A 289 -17.12 20.28 0.30
N SER A 290 -16.49 19.15 0.62
CA SER A 290 -16.47 17.99 -0.26
C SER A 290 -17.77 17.18 -0.16
N THR A 291 -18.13 16.52 -1.25
CA THR A 291 -19.25 15.57 -1.35
C THR A 291 -18.68 14.17 -1.46
N ARG A 292 -19.08 13.27 -0.57
CA ARG A 292 -18.73 11.85 -0.65
C ARG A 292 -19.54 11.17 -1.77
N LEU A 293 -18.88 10.37 -2.60
CA LEU A 293 -19.44 9.72 -3.78
C LEU A 293 -19.81 8.25 -3.53
N THR A 294 -18.99 7.55 -2.74
CA THR A 294 -19.14 6.13 -2.41
C THR A 294 -19.41 5.97 -0.90
N ILE A 295 -20.07 4.88 -0.49
CA ILE A 295 -20.25 4.53 0.94
C ILE A 295 -20.21 3.01 1.19
N HIS A 296 -19.65 2.25 0.25
CA HIS A 296 -19.54 0.80 0.37
C HIS A 296 -18.44 0.45 1.38
N GLU A 297 -18.45 -0.76 1.97
CA GLU A 297 -17.36 -1.21 2.85
C GLU A 297 -16.05 -1.48 2.11
N ALA A 298 -16.14 -1.57 0.78
CA ALA A 298 -15.02 -1.83 -0.10
C ALA A 298 -14.08 -0.63 -0.12
N TRP A 299 -12.79 -0.88 -0.29
CA TRP A 299 -11.82 0.13 -0.64
C TRP A 299 -12.17 0.66 -2.05
N ASP A 300 -12.35 1.98 -2.17
CA ASP A 300 -12.59 2.66 -3.43
C ASP A 300 -11.54 3.77 -3.66
N ASP A 301 -10.84 3.71 -4.81
CA ASP A 301 -9.76 4.64 -5.12
C ASP A 301 -9.63 4.88 -6.65
N PHE A 302 -8.70 5.75 -7.05
CA PHE A 302 -8.29 6.02 -8.42
C PHE A 302 -9.44 6.40 -9.36
N LEU A 303 -10.32 7.32 -8.91
CA LEU A 303 -11.41 7.79 -9.75
C LEU A 303 -10.87 8.56 -10.97
N ALA A 304 -11.20 8.06 -12.17
CA ALA A 304 -10.98 8.74 -13.43
C ALA A 304 -12.30 9.10 -14.13
N ILE A 305 -12.49 10.41 -14.34
CA ILE A 305 -13.67 10.94 -15.03
C ILE A 305 -13.51 10.70 -16.53
N ASN A 306 -14.57 10.20 -17.19
CA ASN A 306 -14.56 10.07 -18.64
C ASN A 306 -14.56 11.49 -19.27
N PRO A 307 -13.56 11.86 -20.10
CA PRO A 307 -13.43 13.22 -20.62
C PRO A 307 -14.60 13.70 -21.50
N ARG A 308 -15.46 12.77 -21.95
CA ARG A 308 -16.67 13.10 -22.72
C ARG A 308 -17.94 13.18 -21.87
N ALA A 309 -17.88 12.76 -20.61
CA ALA A 309 -19.01 12.84 -19.70
C ALA A 309 -19.13 14.24 -19.10
N ILE A 310 -20.37 14.67 -18.85
CA ILE A 310 -20.65 15.82 -17.98
C ILE A 310 -20.61 15.28 -16.55
N PHE A 311 -19.62 15.71 -15.76
CA PHE A 311 -19.51 15.28 -14.38
C PHE A 311 -20.29 16.21 -13.45
N SER A 312 -21.05 15.62 -12.55
CA SER A 312 -21.61 16.29 -11.38
C SER A 312 -21.73 15.26 -10.27
N PRO A 313 -21.42 15.60 -9.00
CA PRO A 313 -21.52 14.64 -7.91
C PRO A 313 -22.95 14.08 -7.83
N PRO A 314 -23.17 12.78 -8.04
CA PRO A 314 -24.46 12.18 -7.80
C PRO A 314 -24.79 12.22 -6.30
N ALA A 315 -26.02 11.83 -5.93
CA ALA A 315 -26.25 11.41 -4.55
C ALA A 315 -25.28 10.26 -4.24
N ALA A 316 -24.71 10.25 -3.04
CA ALA A 316 -23.84 9.16 -2.61
C ALA A 316 -24.53 7.81 -2.85
N GLU A 317 -23.75 6.80 -3.24
CA GLU A 317 -24.24 5.42 -3.39
C GLU A 317 -25.07 4.99 -2.18
N GLN A 318 -25.97 4.01 -2.33
CA GLN A 318 -26.59 3.40 -1.16
C GLN A 318 -25.69 2.29 -0.61
N VAL A 319 -25.59 2.15 0.71
CA VAL A 319 -24.87 1.04 1.34
C VAL A 319 -25.55 -0.26 0.91
N VAL A 320 -24.87 -1.08 0.12
CA VAL A 320 -25.24 -2.49 -0.04
C VAL A 320 -24.63 -3.22 1.14
N GLN A 321 -25.46 -3.77 2.03
CA GLN A 321 -24.98 -4.63 3.10
C GLN A 321 -24.27 -5.84 2.48
N ALA A 322 -22.99 -6.00 2.77
CA ALA A 322 -22.26 -7.18 2.38
C ALA A 322 -22.84 -8.45 3.03
N ALA A 323 -22.56 -9.59 2.41
CA ALA A 323 -22.89 -10.88 2.99
C ALA A 323 -22.24 -10.98 4.38
N PRO A 324 -22.93 -11.51 5.39
CA PRO A 324 -22.36 -11.62 6.73
C PRO A 324 -21.10 -12.47 6.66
N ALA A 325 -19.95 -11.91 7.03
CA ALA A 325 -18.73 -12.69 7.06
C ALA A 325 -18.75 -13.66 8.25
N LEU A 326 -17.75 -14.53 8.24
CA LEU A 326 -17.51 -15.48 9.31
C LEU A 326 -17.16 -14.70 10.60
N LYS A 327 -18.18 -14.46 11.42
CA LYS A 327 -17.98 -13.97 12.78
C LYS A 327 -17.09 -14.94 13.55
N LEU A 328 -15.90 -14.48 13.90
CA LEU A 328 -15.03 -15.24 14.77
C LEU A 328 -15.64 -15.32 16.18
N PRO A 329 -15.55 -16.46 16.87
CA PRO A 329 -15.59 -16.46 18.32
C PRO A 329 -14.29 -15.81 18.81
N VAL A 330 -14.40 -14.59 19.31
CA VAL A 330 -13.23 -13.78 19.64
C VAL A 330 -12.81 -14.03 21.07
N ASN A 331 -11.54 -14.40 21.24
CA ASN A 331 -10.87 -14.19 22.52
C ASN A 331 -10.56 -12.68 22.64
N PRO A 332 -11.24 -11.92 23.52
CA PRO A 332 -11.05 -10.48 23.63
C PRO A 332 -9.63 -10.09 24.08
N ASN A 333 -8.85 -11.05 24.58
CA ASN A 333 -7.48 -10.85 25.01
C ASN A 333 -6.42 -11.26 23.96
N PHE A 334 -6.84 -11.74 22.77
CA PHE A 334 -5.89 -12.09 21.71
C PHE A 334 -5.27 -10.82 21.11
N ALA A 335 -3.95 -10.74 21.05
CA ALA A 335 -3.26 -9.62 20.42
C ALA A 335 -3.13 -9.89 18.91
N ALA A 336 -3.98 -9.24 18.11
CA ALA A 336 -3.86 -9.26 16.66
C ALA A 336 -3.07 -8.02 16.25
N GLY A 337 -1.90 -8.22 15.67
CA GLY A 337 -1.00 -7.12 15.36
C GLY A 337 -0.41 -7.17 13.95
N VAL A 338 0.25 -6.08 13.58
CA VAL A 338 0.88 -5.94 12.25
C VAL A 338 2.28 -5.36 12.40
N ASN A 339 3.23 -5.91 11.66
CA ASN A 339 4.56 -5.34 11.46
C ASN A 339 4.49 -4.26 10.38
N LEU A 340 5.06 -3.09 10.66
CA LEU A 340 5.01 -1.95 9.76
C LEU A 340 6.39 -1.33 9.58
N ALA A 341 6.76 -1.09 8.32
CA ALA A 341 7.98 -0.39 7.95
C ALA A 341 7.78 1.13 7.86
N ASP A 342 6.72 1.58 7.19
CA ASP A 342 6.41 3.01 7.00
C ASP A 342 5.38 3.49 8.02
N LEU A 343 5.81 4.30 8.99
CA LEU A 343 4.94 4.88 10.01
C LEU A 343 3.81 5.75 9.44
N GLY A 344 3.97 6.27 8.21
CA GLY A 344 2.93 6.98 7.48
C GLY A 344 1.69 6.12 7.22
N LEU A 345 1.81 4.79 7.33
CA LEU A 345 0.75 3.81 7.13
C LEU A 345 0.14 3.28 8.44
N ALA A 346 0.51 3.81 9.61
CA ALA A 346 0.01 3.33 10.91
C ALA A 346 -1.52 3.31 11.01
N TYR A 347 -2.19 4.25 10.32
CA TYR A 347 -3.65 4.36 10.27
C TYR A 347 -4.34 3.13 9.63
N LEU A 348 -3.67 2.45 8.69
CA LEU A 348 -4.13 1.19 8.05
C LEU A 348 -4.25 0.04 9.03
N ILE A 349 -3.40 -0.04 10.05
CA ILE A 349 -3.50 -1.08 11.08
C ILE A 349 -4.85 -0.95 11.82
N ASN A 350 -5.16 0.26 12.29
CA ASN A 350 -6.43 0.53 12.96
C ASN A 350 -7.63 0.36 12.01
N ASP A 351 -7.49 0.71 10.73
CA ASP A 351 -8.56 0.51 9.72
C ASP A 351 -8.93 -0.93 9.52
N MET A 352 -7.92 -1.78 9.41
CA MET A 352 -8.12 -3.20 9.25
C MET A 352 -8.83 -3.78 10.48
N GLY A 353 -8.82 -3.10 11.63
CA GLY A 353 -9.41 -3.57 12.88
C GLY A 353 -8.41 -4.27 13.79
N PHE A 354 -7.11 -4.16 13.50
CA PHE A 354 -6.05 -4.61 14.40
C PHE A 354 -5.89 -3.66 15.58
N ASP A 355 -5.59 -4.22 16.75
CA ASP A 355 -5.42 -3.47 18.00
C ASP A 355 -3.96 -3.35 18.46
N TRP A 356 -3.03 -4.01 17.75
CA TRP A 356 -1.59 -3.96 18.02
C TRP A 356 -0.76 -3.57 16.79
N ALA A 357 0.34 -2.88 17.03
CA ALA A 357 1.39 -2.64 16.04
C ALA A 357 2.75 -3.05 16.61
N LYS A 358 3.58 -3.69 15.77
CA LYS A 358 4.98 -3.98 16.08
C LYS A 358 5.86 -2.89 15.50
N GLY A 359 6.71 -2.31 16.33
CA GLY A 359 7.71 -1.30 15.97
C GLY A 359 9.11 -1.74 16.40
N TYR A 360 10.12 -1.04 15.90
CA TYR A 360 11.51 -1.44 16.08
C TYR A 360 12.32 -0.35 16.78
N VAL A 361 13.12 -0.74 17.77
CA VAL A 361 14.06 0.15 18.45
C VAL A 361 15.47 -0.39 18.27
N ASN A 362 16.33 0.42 17.66
CA ASN A 362 17.75 0.12 17.52
C ASN A 362 18.51 0.82 18.67
N TRP A 363 19.11 0.06 19.58
CA TRP A 363 19.84 0.62 20.72
C TRP A 363 21.00 1.50 20.25
N GLY A 364 21.72 1.11 19.20
CA GLY A 364 22.84 1.86 18.65
C GLY A 364 22.48 3.24 18.09
N THR A 365 21.27 3.42 17.54
CA THR A 365 20.81 4.74 17.08
C THR A 365 20.27 5.58 18.23
N VAL A 366 19.69 4.94 19.24
CA VAL A 366 19.15 5.61 20.42
C VAL A 366 20.23 6.02 21.41
N GLU A 367 21.33 5.28 21.54
CA GLU A 367 22.43 5.59 22.46
C GLU A 367 23.78 5.48 21.72
N PRO A 368 24.06 6.40 20.78
CA PRO A 368 25.28 6.37 19.98
C PRO A 368 26.55 6.53 20.84
N GLU A 369 26.44 7.22 21.97
CA GLU A 369 27.48 7.35 22.98
C GLU A 369 26.90 7.02 24.37
N PRO A 370 27.69 6.45 25.31
CA PRO A 370 27.18 6.02 26.61
C PRO A 370 26.46 7.16 27.37
N GLY A 371 25.17 6.97 27.64
CA GLY A 371 24.30 7.91 28.35
C GLY A 371 23.81 9.12 27.54
N ASP A 372 24.19 9.26 26.26
CA ASP A 372 23.71 10.31 25.37
C ASP A 372 22.57 9.80 24.48
N PHE A 373 21.34 9.93 24.97
CA PHE A 373 20.18 9.35 24.32
C PHE A 373 19.56 10.24 23.22
N GLN A 374 19.38 9.67 22.04
CA GLN A 374 18.72 10.24 20.86
C GLN A 374 17.37 9.53 20.61
N TRP A 375 16.28 10.09 21.12
CA TRP A 375 14.96 9.42 21.13
C TRP A 375 14.10 9.62 19.88
N VAL A 376 14.66 10.21 18.81
CA VAL A 376 13.88 10.67 17.64
C VAL A 376 13.04 9.54 17.02
N ASP A 377 13.68 8.43 16.65
CA ASP A 377 12.99 7.31 16.00
C ASP A 377 11.94 6.63 16.89
N PRO A 378 12.24 6.19 18.12
CA PRO A 378 11.23 5.56 18.97
C PRO A 378 10.13 6.52 19.43
N ASP A 379 10.39 7.83 19.53
CA ASP A 379 9.32 8.82 19.78
C ASP A 379 8.36 8.91 18.59
N ASN A 380 8.88 8.91 17.36
CA ASN A 380 8.06 8.91 16.15
C ASN A 380 7.18 7.65 16.08
N ILE A 381 7.73 6.48 16.41
CA ILE A 381 6.99 5.21 16.46
C ILE A 381 5.86 5.28 17.49
N VAL A 382 6.18 5.65 18.74
CA VAL A 382 5.19 5.69 19.83
C VAL A 382 4.12 6.73 19.56
N LYS A 383 4.47 7.85 18.95
CA LYS A 383 3.50 8.86 18.51
C LYS A 383 2.60 8.32 17.40
N ALA A 384 3.16 7.78 16.33
CA ALA A 384 2.41 7.32 15.17
C ALA A 384 1.38 6.24 15.55
N TYR A 385 1.78 5.25 16.36
CA TYR A 385 0.86 4.21 16.83
C TYR A 385 -0.12 4.70 17.90
N GLY A 386 0.34 5.56 18.81
CA GLY A 386 -0.50 6.15 19.85
C GLY A 386 -1.62 7.05 19.29
N ASP A 387 -1.33 7.81 18.24
CA ASP A 387 -2.32 8.64 17.53
C ASP A 387 -3.43 7.78 16.89
N GLN A 388 -3.14 6.51 16.59
CA GLN A 388 -4.09 5.51 16.09
C GLN A 388 -4.70 4.63 17.21
N GLN A 389 -4.42 4.93 18.47
CA GLN A 389 -4.89 4.18 19.65
C GLN A 389 -4.48 2.69 19.65
N LEU A 390 -3.36 2.37 18.98
CA LEU A 390 -2.83 1.02 18.91
C LEU A 390 -2.00 0.69 20.15
N LYS A 391 -2.09 -0.56 20.62
CA LYS A 391 -1.13 -1.11 21.59
C LYS A 391 0.19 -1.39 20.87
N ILE A 392 1.30 -1.17 21.56
CA ILE A 392 2.61 -1.20 20.94
C ILE A 392 3.43 -2.38 21.47
N LEU A 393 3.92 -3.21 20.56
CA LEU A 393 5.02 -4.14 20.77
C LEU A 393 6.30 -3.53 20.20
N LEU A 394 7.29 -3.21 21.03
CA LEU A 394 8.59 -2.70 20.57
C LEU A 394 9.66 -3.79 20.60
N ARG A 395 10.16 -4.16 19.43
CA ARG A 395 11.31 -5.07 19.31
C ARG A 395 12.61 -4.29 19.51
N VAL A 396 13.40 -4.71 20.50
CA VAL A 396 14.70 -4.11 20.81
C VAL A 396 15.82 -4.92 20.14
N HIS A 397 16.69 -4.24 19.39
CA HIS A 397 17.82 -4.85 18.68
C HIS A 397 18.97 -3.84 18.49
N GLY A 398 20.10 -4.29 17.91
CA GLY A 398 21.18 -3.43 17.41
C GLY A 398 22.04 -2.79 18.49
N VAL A 399 23.15 -3.43 18.86
CA VAL A 399 24.04 -2.97 19.95
C VAL A 399 24.97 -1.83 19.48
N PRO A 400 25.12 -0.73 20.24
CA PRO A 400 26.01 0.38 19.88
C PRO A 400 27.47 -0.07 19.80
N ALA A 401 28.26 0.62 18.98
CA ALA A 401 29.67 0.28 18.76
C ALA A 401 30.51 0.28 20.06
N TRP A 402 30.15 1.11 21.05
CA TRP A 402 30.86 1.18 22.34
C TRP A 402 30.54 0.01 23.29
N ALA A 403 29.44 -0.72 23.06
CA ALA A 403 28.99 -1.83 23.93
C ALA A 403 29.29 -3.23 23.35
N ARG A 404 29.95 -3.30 22.18
CA ARG A 404 30.31 -4.56 21.50
C ARG A 404 31.77 -4.54 21.05
N PRO A 405 32.37 -5.70 20.71
CA PRO A 405 33.77 -5.72 20.26
C PRO A 405 33.95 -4.88 19.00
N ALA A 406 35.12 -4.27 18.84
CA ALA A 406 35.46 -3.53 17.62
C ALA A 406 35.29 -4.43 16.39
N ASP A 407 34.83 -3.85 15.29
CA ASP A 407 34.61 -4.52 14.00
C ASP A 407 33.61 -5.69 14.00
N SER A 408 32.83 -5.86 15.07
CA SER A 408 31.71 -6.82 15.11
C SER A 408 30.50 -6.32 14.28
N ALA A 409 29.49 -7.18 14.06
CA ALA A 409 28.21 -6.76 13.49
C ALA A 409 27.32 -6.09 14.55
N LEU A 410 26.32 -5.28 14.14
CA LEU A 410 25.38 -4.67 15.09
C LEU A 410 24.53 -5.69 15.85
N SER A 411 24.34 -6.88 15.27
CA SER A 411 23.64 -8.01 15.86
C SER A 411 24.51 -8.80 16.85
N HIS A 412 25.73 -8.37 17.12
CA HIS A 412 26.53 -8.99 18.17
C HIS A 412 25.91 -8.66 19.55
N PRO A 413 25.75 -9.64 20.45
CA PRO A 413 25.24 -9.38 21.80
C PRO A 413 26.16 -8.42 22.59
N PRO A 414 25.66 -7.69 23.58
CA PRO A 414 26.48 -6.76 24.36
C PRO A 414 27.61 -7.47 25.11
N THR A 415 28.76 -6.80 25.23
CA THR A 415 29.92 -7.30 25.99
C THR A 415 29.76 -7.15 27.49
N ASP A 416 29.05 -6.11 27.94
CA ASP A 416 28.63 -5.92 29.32
C ASP A 416 27.11 -5.90 29.39
N ILE A 417 26.55 -6.85 30.13
CA ILE A 417 25.11 -6.99 30.27
C ILE A 417 24.48 -5.84 31.07
N ASN A 418 25.27 -5.14 31.89
CA ASN A 418 24.79 -4.00 32.67
C ASN A 418 24.51 -2.78 31.78
N ASP A 419 25.25 -2.62 30.68
CA ASP A 419 24.98 -1.55 29.72
C ASP A 419 23.62 -1.77 29.04
N PHE A 420 23.32 -3.02 28.69
CA PHE A 420 22.00 -3.38 28.18
C PHE A 420 20.91 -3.20 29.24
N ALA A 421 21.17 -3.53 30.50
CA ALA A 421 20.25 -3.28 31.60
C ALA A 421 19.91 -1.78 31.74
N ASN A 422 20.93 -0.92 31.70
CA ASN A 422 20.77 0.53 31.78
C ASN A 422 19.92 1.07 30.63
N PHE A 423 20.18 0.60 29.41
CA PHE A 423 19.39 0.95 28.23
C PHE A 423 17.93 0.51 28.39
N MET A 424 17.68 -0.73 28.79
CA MET A 424 16.32 -1.25 28.97
C MET A 424 15.56 -0.51 30.07
N THR A 425 16.23 -0.10 31.15
CA THR A 425 15.64 0.78 32.18
C THR A 425 15.29 2.15 31.60
N ALA A 426 16.19 2.79 30.85
CA ALA A 426 15.93 4.10 30.24
C ALA A 426 14.77 4.06 29.23
N LEU A 427 14.73 3.01 28.39
CA LEU A 427 13.67 2.78 27.42
C LEU A 427 12.32 2.58 28.11
N ALA A 428 12.25 1.68 29.11
CA ALA A 428 11.03 1.40 29.86
C ALA A 428 10.53 2.63 30.63
N GLU A 429 11.41 3.40 31.26
CA GLU A 429 11.03 4.62 31.99
C GLU A 429 10.43 5.67 31.06
N ARG A 430 11.02 5.85 29.86
CA ARG A 430 10.55 6.83 28.88
C ARG A 430 9.15 6.51 28.35
N TYR A 431 8.86 5.23 28.09
CA TYR A 431 7.64 4.79 27.42
C TYR A 431 6.64 4.10 28.35
N LYS A 432 6.86 4.18 29.66
CA LYS A 432 5.98 3.64 30.70
C LYS A 432 4.50 3.98 30.45
N GLY A 433 3.66 2.94 30.39
CA GLY A 433 2.23 3.05 30.13
C GLY A 433 1.82 3.46 28.71
N ARG A 434 2.77 3.67 27.79
CA ARG A 434 2.52 3.93 26.35
C ARG A 434 2.92 2.76 25.45
N VAL A 435 3.94 2.01 25.85
CA VAL A 435 4.35 0.77 25.19
C VAL A 435 3.86 -0.41 26.02
N ALA A 436 3.11 -1.31 25.40
CA ALA A 436 2.43 -2.40 26.09
C ALA A 436 3.33 -3.64 26.22
N ALA A 437 4.26 -3.85 25.30
CA ALA A 437 5.16 -4.99 25.29
C ALA A 437 6.53 -4.65 24.69
N TYR A 438 7.58 -5.32 25.17
CA TYR A 438 8.92 -5.29 24.62
C TYR A 438 9.34 -6.69 24.18
N GLU A 439 9.68 -6.85 22.89
CA GLU A 439 10.29 -8.07 22.36
C GLU A 439 11.81 -7.96 22.46
N ILE A 440 12.43 -8.89 23.17
CA ILE A 440 13.86 -8.85 23.48
C ILE A 440 14.62 -9.66 22.43
N TRP A 441 15.21 -8.92 21.48
CA TRP A 441 15.97 -9.42 20.34
C TRP A 441 15.10 -9.94 19.18
N ASN A 442 15.76 -10.35 18.08
CA ASN A 442 15.15 -10.98 16.91
C ASN A 442 15.86 -12.30 16.64
N GLU A 443 15.14 -13.41 16.49
CA GLU A 443 15.67 -14.70 16.02
C GLU A 443 17.06 -15.07 16.58
N PRO A 444 17.23 -15.09 17.92
CA PRO A 444 18.52 -15.29 18.55
C PRO A 444 19.16 -16.66 18.26
N ASN A 445 18.42 -17.57 17.62
CA ASN A 445 18.87 -18.88 17.17
C ASN A 445 19.49 -18.88 15.76
N LEU A 446 19.62 -17.72 15.10
CA LEU A 446 20.31 -17.54 13.82
C LEU A 446 21.63 -16.78 14.01
N ASP A 447 22.70 -17.21 13.34
CA ASP A 447 24.03 -16.63 13.54
C ASP A 447 24.13 -15.17 13.06
N TYR A 448 23.49 -14.82 11.96
CA TYR A 448 23.51 -13.46 11.40
C TYR A 448 22.76 -12.46 12.30
N GLU A 449 21.76 -12.93 13.04
CA GLU A 449 21.10 -12.19 14.12
C GLU A 449 21.85 -12.28 15.46
N TRP A 450 22.97 -12.99 15.49
CA TRP A 450 23.81 -13.18 16.67
C TRP A 450 25.28 -12.82 16.41
N GLY A 451 25.50 -11.78 15.59
CA GLY A 451 26.84 -11.24 15.34
C GLY A 451 27.73 -12.09 14.44
N TYR A 452 27.13 -12.98 13.63
CA TYR A 452 27.79 -14.03 12.86
C TYR A 452 28.61 -14.98 13.75
N GLN A 453 28.08 -15.26 14.94
CA GLN A 453 28.65 -16.21 15.90
C GLN A 453 27.69 -17.38 16.11
N PRO A 454 28.19 -18.55 16.55
CA PRO A 454 27.32 -19.65 16.96
C PRO A 454 26.31 -19.15 18.00
N PRO A 455 24.99 -19.29 17.75
CA PRO A 455 23.97 -18.91 18.71
C PRO A 455 24.13 -19.63 20.04
N ASP A 456 23.91 -18.92 21.15
CA ASP A 456 24.06 -19.46 22.51
C ASP A 456 22.79 -19.18 23.34
N PRO A 457 21.97 -20.22 23.63
CA PRO A 457 20.73 -20.04 24.39
C PRO A 457 20.97 -19.62 25.85
N ALA A 458 22.13 -19.92 26.44
CA ALA A 458 22.44 -19.51 27.81
C ALA A 458 22.76 -18.01 27.88
N VAL A 459 23.58 -17.52 26.95
CA VAL A 459 23.90 -16.08 26.84
C VAL A 459 22.64 -15.28 26.50
N TYR A 460 21.83 -15.74 25.55
CA TYR A 460 20.54 -15.12 25.25
C TYR A 460 19.63 -15.08 26.49
N THR A 461 19.59 -16.17 27.27
CA THR A 461 18.79 -16.23 28.50
C THR A 461 19.25 -15.23 29.55
N GLU A 462 20.57 -15.00 29.73
CA GLU A 462 21.06 -13.95 30.63
C GLU A 462 20.63 -12.55 30.17
N MET A 463 20.65 -12.30 28.86
CA MET A 463 20.17 -11.05 28.26
C MET A 463 18.67 -10.85 28.48
N LEU A 464 17.86 -11.88 28.24
CA LEU A 464 16.42 -11.87 28.47
C LEU A 464 16.08 -11.61 29.95
N LYS A 465 16.76 -12.30 30.89
CA LYS A 465 16.57 -12.09 32.34
C LYS A 465 16.92 -10.68 32.77
N THR A 466 17.96 -10.11 32.17
CA THR A 466 18.41 -8.74 32.44
C THR A 466 17.38 -7.72 31.98
N ALA A 467 16.92 -7.83 30.72
CA ALA A 467 15.85 -6.97 30.19
C ALA A 467 14.55 -7.11 31.00
N TYR A 468 14.14 -8.35 31.30
CA TYR A 468 12.93 -8.62 32.09
C TYR A 468 12.99 -7.89 33.44
N THR A 469 14.10 -8.05 34.16
CA THR A 469 14.27 -7.42 35.48
C THR A 469 14.29 -5.89 35.38
N ALA A 470 15.00 -5.33 34.40
CA ALA A 470 15.07 -3.89 34.17
C ALA A 470 13.69 -3.29 33.84
N ILE A 471 12.94 -3.93 32.94
CA ILE A 471 11.58 -3.51 32.56
C ILE A 471 10.64 -3.64 33.76
N LYS A 472 10.54 -4.82 34.39
CA LYS A 472 9.57 -5.06 35.47
C LYS A 472 9.78 -4.19 36.71
N ASN A 473 11.02 -3.79 37.00
CA ASN A 473 11.30 -2.82 38.07
C ASN A 473 10.81 -1.41 37.76
N THR A 474 10.68 -1.07 36.47
CA THR A 474 10.40 0.27 35.96
C THR A 474 8.92 0.41 35.58
N ASP A 475 8.42 -0.53 34.78
CA ASP A 475 7.02 -0.67 34.36
C ASP A 475 6.56 -2.14 34.56
N PRO A 476 6.01 -2.48 35.74
CA PRO A 476 5.56 -3.84 36.05
C PRO A 476 4.46 -4.37 35.12
N GLU A 477 3.68 -3.48 34.51
CA GLU A 477 2.54 -3.82 33.64
C GLU A 477 2.99 -4.11 32.20
N ALA A 478 4.15 -3.62 31.77
CA ALA A 478 4.68 -3.88 30.44
C ALA A 478 5.03 -5.36 30.29
N LEU A 479 4.59 -5.97 29.19
CA LEU A 479 4.90 -7.36 28.86
C LEU A 479 6.32 -7.47 28.30
N VAL A 480 6.98 -8.59 28.60
CA VAL A 480 8.30 -8.94 28.09
C VAL A 480 8.18 -10.21 27.27
N ILE A 481 8.39 -10.09 25.96
CA ILE A 481 8.32 -11.19 25.00
C ILE A 481 9.76 -11.62 24.71
N SER A 482 10.04 -12.92 24.71
CA SER A 482 11.33 -13.37 24.17
C SER A 482 11.40 -13.02 22.68
N GLY A 483 12.60 -12.97 22.12
CA GLY A 483 12.80 -12.85 20.68
C GLY A 483 12.14 -14.03 19.98
N GLY A 484 11.46 -13.74 18.87
CA GLY A 484 10.83 -14.75 18.04
C GLY A 484 11.83 -15.80 17.59
N LEU A 485 11.65 -17.06 17.96
CA LEU A 485 12.50 -18.14 17.44
C LEU A 485 12.13 -18.43 15.99
N ALA A 486 13.12 -18.37 15.10
CA ALA A 486 12.99 -18.84 13.73
C ALA A 486 12.86 -20.36 13.72
N THR A 487 12.00 -20.94 12.89
CA THR A 487 11.99 -22.39 12.67
C THR A 487 13.31 -22.81 12.03
N THR A 488 14.06 -23.70 12.70
CA THR A 488 15.39 -24.15 12.23
C THR A 488 15.58 -25.66 12.30
N GLY A 489 14.49 -26.42 12.54
CA GLY A 489 14.50 -27.87 12.64
C GLY A 489 15.55 -28.37 13.64
N GLU A 490 16.45 -29.23 13.16
CA GLU A 490 17.56 -29.77 13.97
C GLU A 490 18.77 -28.82 14.08
N GLY A 491 18.78 -27.72 13.32
CA GLY A 491 19.88 -26.76 13.15
C GLY A 491 20.65 -26.93 11.85
N SER A 492 21.58 -26.00 11.59
CA SER A 492 22.50 -25.98 10.46
C SER A 492 23.86 -25.42 10.89
N ALA A 493 24.76 -25.13 9.95
CA ALA A 493 26.03 -24.46 10.26
C ALA A 493 25.84 -23.00 10.72
N THR A 494 24.73 -22.37 10.32
CA THR A 494 24.41 -20.95 10.56
C THR A 494 23.20 -20.77 11.48
N ALA A 495 22.58 -21.86 11.94
CA ALA A 495 21.39 -21.82 12.77
C ALA A 495 21.40 -22.90 13.85
N TYR A 496 20.96 -22.54 15.05
CA TYR A 496 20.75 -23.48 16.14
C TYR A 496 19.32 -24.01 16.06
N GLY A 497 19.11 -25.33 16.19
CA GLY A 497 17.79 -25.95 16.13
C GLY A 497 16.83 -25.37 17.19
N ASP A 498 15.68 -24.85 16.77
CA ASP A 498 14.80 -23.98 17.55
C ASP A 498 14.26 -24.65 18.82
N LEU A 499 13.83 -25.91 18.76
CA LEU A 499 13.37 -26.64 19.95
C LEU A 499 14.51 -26.91 20.93
N LYS A 500 15.74 -27.16 20.43
CA LYS A 500 16.92 -27.34 21.29
C LYS A 500 17.37 -26.02 21.88
N PHE A 501 17.24 -24.91 21.15
CA PHE A 501 17.51 -23.57 21.65
C PHE A 501 16.54 -23.23 22.77
N LEU A 502 15.23 -23.46 22.58
CA LEU A 502 14.21 -23.30 23.61
C LEU A 502 14.48 -24.17 24.85
N GLN A 503 14.84 -25.44 24.66
CA GLN A 503 15.24 -26.29 25.79
C GLN A 503 16.48 -25.73 26.50
N GLY A 504 17.49 -25.27 25.76
CA GLY A 504 18.68 -24.63 26.31
C GLY A 504 18.36 -23.36 27.11
N MET A 505 17.34 -22.58 26.70
CA MET A 505 16.85 -21.45 27.47
C MET A 505 16.29 -21.89 28.82
N TYR A 506 15.48 -22.95 28.84
CA TYR A 506 14.96 -23.52 30.11
C TYR A 506 16.07 -24.08 30.99
N ASP A 507 17.06 -24.77 30.40
CA ASP A 507 18.23 -25.29 31.11
C ASP A 507 19.05 -24.15 31.75
N ALA A 508 19.10 -22.99 31.09
CA ALA A 508 19.72 -21.75 31.59
C ALA A 508 18.82 -20.95 32.57
N GLY A 509 17.60 -21.42 32.84
CA GLY A 509 16.68 -20.85 33.81
C GLY A 509 15.84 -19.67 33.29
N ALA A 510 15.39 -19.72 32.04
CA ALA A 510 14.53 -18.71 31.44
C ALA A 510 13.10 -18.64 32.03
N LYS A 511 12.61 -19.73 32.64
CA LYS A 511 11.25 -19.79 33.18
C LYS A 511 10.98 -18.64 34.17
N GLY A 512 9.92 -17.89 33.91
CA GLY A 512 9.52 -16.74 34.73
C GLY A 512 10.24 -15.42 34.41
N TYR A 513 11.03 -15.38 33.33
CA TYR A 513 11.70 -14.18 32.83
C TYR A 513 11.24 -13.75 31.43
N PHE A 514 10.07 -14.20 31.03
CA PHE A 514 9.30 -13.69 29.89
C PHE A 514 7.82 -13.91 30.20
N ASP A 515 6.97 -13.00 29.74
CA ASP A 515 5.51 -13.10 29.86
C ASP A 515 4.90 -13.85 28.67
N ALA A 516 5.64 -13.97 27.56
CA ALA A 516 5.32 -14.87 26.45
C ALA A 516 6.58 -15.31 25.70
N LEU A 517 6.54 -16.52 25.13
CA LEU A 517 7.54 -16.99 24.19
C LEU A 517 7.25 -16.40 22.81
N GLY A 518 8.19 -15.64 22.23
CA GLY A 518 8.15 -15.22 20.84
C GLY A 518 8.40 -16.39 19.87
N SER A 519 7.70 -16.41 18.74
CA SER A 519 7.87 -17.45 17.70
C SER A 519 7.62 -16.91 16.29
N HIS A 520 8.42 -17.36 15.32
CA HIS A 520 8.26 -17.04 13.88
C HIS A 520 8.05 -18.35 13.06
N PRO A 521 6.86 -18.98 13.15
CA PRO A 521 6.58 -20.27 12.52
C PRO A 521 6.22 -20.12 11.03
N TYR A 522 7.16 -19.61 10.22
CA TYR A 522 6.94 -19.43 8.78
C TYR A 522 6.67 -20.77 8.08
N ALA A 523 5.56 -20.82 7.35
CA ALA A 523 5.08 -22.01 6.64
C ALA A 523 5.43 -22.02 5.14
N TYR A 524 5.97 -20.90 4.61
CA TYR A 524 6.28 -20.73 3.18
C TYR A 524 5.09 -21.10 2.28
N GLY A 525 5.19 -22.09 1.39
CA GLY A 525 4.09 -22.51 0.52
C GLY A 525 3.07 -23.43 1.16
N HIS A 526 3.28 -23.88 2.40
CA HIS A 526 2.41 -24.85 3.07
C HIS A 526 1.16 -24.19 3.66
N ALA A 527 0.00 -24.83 3.49
CA ALA A 527 -1.24 -24.36 4.11
C ALA A 527 -1.15 -24.38 5.65
N PRO A 528 -1.95 -23.57 6.39
CA PRO A 528 -1.91 -23.50 7.85
C PRO A 528 -2.12 -24.81 8.62
N ASP A 529 -2.76 -25.79 7.97
CA ASP A 529 -3.05 -27.13 8.54
C ASP A 529 -2.01 -28.19 8.15
N GLU A 530 -1.09 -27.85 7.24
CA GLU A 530 -0.01 -28.75 6.84
C GLU A 530 1.09 -28.76 7.88
N THR A 531 1.76 -29.91 7.98
CA THR A 531 2.94 -30.10 8.80
C THR A 531 4.10 -30.49 7.92
N ASP A 532 5.21 -29.79 8.08
CA ASP A 532 6.47 -30.10 7.41
C ASP A 532 7.39 -30.88 8.37
N PRO A 533 8.11 -31.92 7.91
CA PRO A 533 9.01 -32.70 8.77
C PRO A 533 10.14 -31.90 9.45
N TRP A 534 10.59 -30.80 8.84
CA TRP A 534 11.60 -29.91 9.42
C TRP A 534 10.98 -28.85 10.33
N GLY A 535 9.65 -28.67 10.25
CA GLY A 535 8.86 -27.79 11.09
C GLY A 535 8.46 -26.49 10.40
N LEU A 536 8.69 -26.32 9.09
CA LEU A 536 8.24 -25.17 8.29
C LEU A 536 6.72 -25.13 8.17
N SER A 537 6.05 -24.88 9.28
CA SER A 537 4.60 -24.95 9.41
C SER A 537 4.13 -24.06 10.53
N LEU A 538 2.92 -23.54 10.39
CA LEU A 538 2.26 -22.79 11.46
C LEU A 538 2.15 -23.63 12.74
N ALA A 539 1.97 -24.94 12.61
CA ALA A 539 1.85 -25.89 13.73
C ALA A 539 3.13 -26.03 14.57
N ARG A 540 4.26 -25.44 14.17
CA ARG A 540 5.52 -25.49 14.95
C ARG A 540 5.36 -25.00 16.38
N VAL A 541 4.45 -24.06 16.62
CA VAL A 541 4.12 -23.57 17.97
C VAL A 541 3.58 -24.66 18.90
N VAL A 542 2.99 -25.74 18.36
CA VAL A 542 2.53 -26.90 19.15
C VAL A 542 3.74 -27.65 19.72
N ASP A 543 4.79 -27.86 18.94
CA ASP A 543 6.01 -28.52 19.41
C ASP A 543 6.76 -27.64 20.42
N GLN A 544 6.83 -26.33 20.16
CA GLN A 544 7.38 -25.38 21.11
C GLN A 544 6.61 -25.42 22.44
N HIS A 545 5.27 -25.45 22.40
CA HIS A 545 4.44 -25.56 23.61
C HIS A 545 4.67 -26.87 24.36
N GLN A 546 4.91 -27.99 23.66
CA GLN A 546 5.28 -29.26 24.32
C GLN A 546 6.61 -29.15 25.08
N VAL A 547 7.61 -28.45 24.53
CA VAL A 547 8.86 -28.16 25.26
C VAL A 547 8.58 -27.30 26.49
N MET A 548 7.72 -26.27 26.38
CA MET A 548 7.32 -25.45 27.53
C MET A 548 6.61 -26.30 28.60
N GLN A 549 5.70 -27.19 28.21
CA GLN A 549 5.01 -28.11 29.12
C GLN A 549 5.97 -29.07 29.82
N ALA A 550 6.95 -29.62 29.11
CA ALA A 550 7.98 -30.49 29.67
C ALA A 550 8.83 -29.76 30.74
N ASN A 551 8.99 -28.44 30.62
CA ASN A 551 9.65 -27.57 31.60
C ASN A 551 8.67 -26.93 32.62
N ALA A 552 7.45 -27.48 32.70
CA ALA A 552 6.37 -27.04 33.58
C ALA A 552 5.94 -25.57 33.39
N ASP A 553 6.07 -25.04 32.18
CA ASP A 553 5.75 -23.65 31.81
C ASP A 553 4.64 -23.55 30.75
N GLY A 554 3.81 -24.59 30.60
CA GLY A 554 2.73 -24.63 29.61
C GLY A 554 1.60 -23.61 29.79
N ASN A 555 1.61 -22.82 30.87
CA ASN A 555 0.66 -21.72 31.09
C ASN A 555 1.13 -20.39 30.52
N THR A 556 2.44 -20.24 30.31
CA THR A 556 3.00 -19.04 29.67
C THR A 556 2.64 -19.08 28.19
N PRO A 557 2.03 -18.02 27.63
CA PRO A 557 1.57 -18.04 26.25
C PRO A 557 2.72 -18.00 25.24
N ILE A 558 2.40 -18.38 24.01
CA ILE A 558 3.21 -18.13 22.82
C ILE A 558 2.63 -16.90 22.12
N TRP A 559 3.51 -15.99 21.72
CA TRP A 559 3.22 -14.86 20.85
C TRP A 559 3.89 -15.10 19.50
N ILE A 560 3.10 -15.29 18.45
CA ILE A 560 3.61 -15.34 17.09
C ILE A 560 3.88 -13.89 16.67
N THR A 561 5.12 -13.43 16.81
CA THR A 561 5.50 -12.02 16.60
C THR A 561 5.77 -11.70 15.14
N GLU A 562 5.86 -12.71 14.28
CA GLU A 562 5.86 -12.62 12.82
C GLU A 562 5.24 -13.88 12.20
N VAL A 563 4.35 -13.67 11.24
CA VAL A 563 3.84 -14.73 10.36
C VAL A 563 3.36 -14.14 9.05
N GLY A 564 3.54 -14.88 7.97
CA GLY A 564 2.98 -14.55 6.67
C GLY A 564 3.23 -15.67 5.67
N TRP A 565 2.62 -15.51 4.50
CA TRP A 565 2.84 -16.37 3.34
C TRP A 565 3.41 -15.52 2.21
N VAL A 566 4.48 -16.01 1.59
CA VAL A 566 5.20 -15.27 0.57
C VAL A 566 4.60 -15.54 -0.81
N LEU A 567 4.43 -14.52 -1.63
CA LEU A 567 3.92 -14.69 -3.00
C LEU A 567 5.00 -15.13 -3.98
N GLN A 568 6.18 -14.53 -3.89
CA GLN A 568 7.34 -14.84 -4.70
C GLN A 568 8.58 -14.87 -3.82
N ASN A 569 9.43 -15.87 -4.02
CA ASN A 569 10.68 -15.95 -3.27
C ASN A 569 11.86 -16.14 -4.22
N SER A 570 12.94 -15.41 -3.97
CA SER A 570 14.22 -15.53 -4.66
C SER A 570 15.26 -16.31 -3.85
N TRP A 571 14.96 -16.67 -2.60
CA TRP A 571 15.84 -17.52 -1.77
C TRP A 571 15.86 -18.96 -2.27
N ASP A 572 17.07 -19.53 -2.34
CA ASP A 572 17.29 -20.95 -2.58
C ASP A 572 17.21 -21.68 -1.22
N LEU A 573 16.10 -22.37 -0.98
CA LEU A 573 15.87 -23.18 0.23
C LEU A 573 16.18 -24.66 -0.01
N ASP A 574 16.98 -24.99 -1.02
CA ASP A 574 17.35 -26.35 -1.42
C ASP A 574 16.13 -27.28 -1.65
N GLU A 575 15.73 -28.04 -0.63
CA GLU A 575 14.81 -29.20 -0.69
C GLU A 575 13.32 -28.82 -0.57
N HIS A 576 13.00 -27.55 -0.30
CA HIS A 576 11.63 -27.11 -0.02
C HIS A 576 10.94 -26.63 -1.31
N GLU A 577 10.29 -27.56 -2.03
CA GLU A 577 9.76 -27.36 -3.41
C GLU A 577 8.59 -26.36 -3.54
N ALA A 578 7.88 -26.01 -2.46
CA ALA A 578 6.77 -25.05 -2.48
C ALA A 578 7.07 -23.86 -1.57
N ILE A 579 7.64 -22.80 -2.15
CA ILE A 579 8.08 -21.65 -1.35
C ILE A 579 7.05 -20.51 -1.38
N GLY A 580 6.32 -20.33 -2.48
CA GLY A 580 5.34 -19.26 -2.66
C GLY A 580 3.89 -19.72 -2.84
N VAL A 581 2.95 -18.80 -2.67
CA VAL A 581 1.50 -19.01 -2.83
C VAL A 581 0.88 -17.96 -3.75
N THR A 582 -0.31 -18.21 -4.29
CA THR A 582 -1.06 -17.16 -5.01
C THR A 582 -1.60 -16.10 -4.05
N PRO A 583 -1.93 -14.88 -4.52
CA PRO A 583 -2.56 -13.85 -3.68
C PRO A 583 -3.84 -14.32 -2.96
N GLU A 584 -4.64 -15.15 -3.61
CA GLU A 584 -5.87 -15.72 -3.03
C GLU A 584 -5.54 -16.76 -1.95
N GLN A 585 -4.52 -17.59 -2.18
CA GLN A 585 -4.02 -18.52 -1.16
C GLN A 585 -3.43 -17.77 0.03
N GLN A 586 -2.69 -16.67 -0.18
CA GLN A 586 -2.18 -15.83 0.90
C GLN A 586 -3.33 -15.32 1.78
N ALA A 587 -4.42 -14.84 1.17
CA ALA A 587 -5.61 -14.39 1.89
C ALA A 587 -6.26 -15.52 2.69
N GLU A 588 -6.52 -16.66 2.03
CA GLU A 588 -7.13 -17.84 2.64
C GLU A 588 -6.29 -18.37 3.82
N TYR A 589 -4.98 -18.44 3.64
CA TYR A 589 -4.07 -19.02 4.63
C TYR A 589 -3.91 -18.10 5.84
N LEU A 590 -3.81 -16.79 5.64
CA LEU A 590 -3.79 -15.83 6.73
C LEU A 590 -5.09 -15.86 7.56
N SER A 591 -6.27 -15.83 6.91
CA SER A 591 -7.55 -15.85 7.63
C SER A 591 -7.77 -17.18 8.37
N ARG A 592 -7.36 -18.31 7.77
CA ARG A 592 -7.35 -19.61 8.46
C ARG A 592 -6.36 -19.66 9.61
N ALA A 593 -5.18 -19.05 9.50
CA ALA A 593 -4.20 -19.02 10.59
C ALA A 593 -4.72 -18.28 11.83
N TYR A 594 -5.34 -17.12 11.65
CA TYR A 594 -6.00 -16.38 12.74
C TYR A 594 -7.18 -17.16 13.34
N THR A 595 -7.96 -17.84 12.52
CA THR A 595 -9.09 -18.67 12.99
C THR A 595 -8.59 -19.86 13.80
N LYS A 596 -7.61 -20.58 13.26
CA LYS A 596 -7.02 -21.79 13.83
C LYS A 596 -6.37 -21.51 15.18
N THR A 597 -5.50 -20.50 15.25
CA THR A 597 -4.81 -20.13 16.49
C THR A 597 -5.79 -19.78 17.61
N GLN A 598 -6.85 -19.03 17.30
CA GLN A 598 -7.87 -18.66 18.29
C GLN A 598 -8.77 -19.83 18.73
N GLN A 599 -9.08 -20.77 17.83
CA GLN A 599 -10.03 -21.85 18.12
C GLN A 599 -9.38 -23.12 18.68
N GLU A 600 -8.19 -23.47 18.17
CA GLU A 600 -7.53 -24.74 18.47
C GLU A 600 -6.37 -24.62 19.46
N TRP A 601 -5.71 -23.45 19.51
CA TRP A 601 -4.48 -23.26 20.27
C TRP A 601 -4.59 -22.12 21.29
N PRO A 602 -5.34 -22.31 22.40
CA PRO A 602 -5.54 -21.27 23.41
C PRO A 602 -4.26 -20.82 24.12
N PHE A 603 -3.15 -21.55 23.96
CA PHE A 603 -1.82 -21.15 24.43
C PHE A 603 -1.15 -20.11 23.51
N VAL A 604 -1.64 -19.92 22.29
CA VAL A 604 -1.25 -18.80 21.42
C VAL A 604 -2.16 -17.62 21.76
N GLN A 605 -1.58 -16.53 22.23
CA GLN A 605 -2.32 -15.33 22.63
C GLN A 605 -2.02 -14.10 21.77
N ALA A 606 -1.10 -14.21 20.82
CA ALA A 606 -0.84 -13.16 19.85
C ALA A 606 -0.45 -13.72 18.49
N LEU A 607 -0.83 -13.02 17.43
CA LEU A 607 -0.38 -13.26 16.07
C LEU A 607 -0.19 -11.92 15.36
N PHE A 608 1.03 -11.68 14.90
CA PHE A 608 1.45 -10.47 14.22
C PHE A 608 1.74 -10.76 12.75
N LEU A 609 0.96 -10.14 11.86
CA LEU A 609 1.20 -10.19 10.42
C LEU A 609 2.56 -9.58 10.08
N PHE A 610 3.38 -10.30 9.33
CA PHE A 610 4.53 -9.78 8.61
C PHE A 610 4.19 -9.87 7.11
N ASN A 611 3.85 -8.78 6.43
CA ASN A 611 3.76 -7.39 6.91
C ASN A 611 2.71 -6.60 6.09
N LEU A 612 2.47 -5.32 6.42
CA LEU A 612 1.53 -4.49 5.67
C LEU A 612 2.08 -4.07 4.30
N ASP A 613 3.24 -3.43 4.30
CA ASP A 613 3.96 -2.94 3.12
C ASP A 613 5.46 -2.86 3.43
N PHE A 614 6.25 -3.70 2.76
CA PHE A 614 7.71 -3.71 2.89
C PHE A 614 8.40 -2.96 1.74
N SER A 615 7.66 -2.56 0.71
CA SER A 615 8.22 -1.89 -0.45
C SER A 615 8.79 -0.51 -0.13
N THR A 616 8.28 0.08 0.96
CA THR A 616 8.66 1.39 1.50
C THR A 616 9.95 1.36 2.30
N VAL A 617 10.56 0.19 2.51
CA VAL A 617 11.86 0.08 3.19
C VAL A 617 12.98 0.53 2.23
N PRO A 618 13.61 1.70 2.45
CA PRO A 618 14.41 2.37 1.41
C PRO A 618 15.79 1.72 1.18
N TRP A 619 16.24 0.82 2.05
CA TRP A 619 17.53 0.15 1.93
C TRP A 619 17.46 -1.25 1.30
N TYR A 620 16.25 -1.78 1.05
CA TYR A 620 16.09 -3.07 0.37
C TYR A 620 15.75 -2.88 -1.11
N PRO A 621 16.45 -3.56 -2.03
CA PRO A 621 16.15 -3.48 -3.46
C PRO A 621 14.77 -4.08 -3.77
N ALA A 622 14.23 -3.80 -4.96
CA ALA A 622 12.98 -4.41 -5.44
C ALA A 622 13.02 -5.95 -5.45
N ALA A 623 14.21 -6.54 -5.58
CA ALA A 623 14.41 -8.00 -5.56
C ALA A 623 14.35 -8.64 -4.16
N GLU A 624 14.24 -7.85 -3.08
CA GLU A 624 14.17 -8.36 -1.71
C GLU A 624 12.87 -9.17 -1.49
N PRO A 625 12.96 -10.47 -1.19
CA PRO A 625 11.78 -11.32 -1.11
C PRO A 625 10.85 -10.99 0.07
N MET A 626 11.32 -10.29 1.11
CA MET A 626 10.46 -9.81 2.19
C MET A 626 9.31 -8.90 1.70
N ARG A 627 9.46 -8.26 0.52
CA ARG A 627 8.40 -7.48 -0.14
C ARG A 627 7.19 -8.33 -0.56
N TRP A 628 7.38 -9.63 -0.76
CA TRP A 628 6.30 -10.53 -1.19
C TRP A 628 5.49 -11.12 -0.04
N TYR A 629 5.85 -10.82 1.21
CA TYR A 629 5.00 -11.06 2.38
C TYR A 629 3.99 -9.94 2.62
N ALA A 630 4.18 -8.77 1.99
CA ALA A 630 3.28 -7.63 2.13
C ALA A 630 1.86 -7.98 1.64
N ILE A 631 0.85 -7.42 2.31
CA ILE A 631 -0.55 -7.52 1.89
C ILE A 631 -1.05 -6.26 1.15
N LEU A 632 -0.17 -5.27 0.98
CA LEU A 632 -0.33 -4.16 0.06
C LEU A 632 0.68 -4.28 -1.09
N ASN A 633 0.35 -3.69 -2.23
CA ASN A 633 1.30 -3.43 -3.31
C ASN A 633 2.13 -2.15 -3.01
N PRO A 634 3.25 -1.88 -3.70
CA PRO A 634 4.09 -0.69 -3.55
C PRO A 634 3.40 0.63 -3.87
N ASP A 635 2.39 0.60 -4.73
CA ASP A 635 1.48 1.72 -4.97
C ASP A 635 0.40 1.87 -3.88
N ARG A 636 0.45 1.02 -2.84
CA ARG A 636 -0.43 0.94 -1.67
C ARG A 636 -1.84 0.41 -1.96
N THR A 637 -2.07 -0.12 -3.15
CA THR A 637 -3.33 -0.83 -3.44
C THR A 637 -3.43 -2.11 -2.61
N PRO A 638 -4.64 -2.49 -2.16
CA PRO A 638 -4.83 -3.70 -1.35
C PRO A 638 -4.63 -4.97 -2.19
N ARG A 639 -4.00 -5.98 -1.60
CA ARG A 639 -4.04 -7.37 -2.11
C ARG A 639 -5.23 -8.12 -1.50
N PRO A 640 -5.65 -9.27 -2.03
CA PRO A 640 -6.77 -10.05 -1.48
C PRO A 640 -6.67 -10.30 0.03
N ALA A 641 -5.46 -10.52 0.55
CA ALA A 641 -5.22 -10.71 1.98
C ALA A 641 -5.55 -9.50 2.84
N TYR A 642 -5.39 -8.27 2.33
CA TYR A 642 -5.78 -7.07 3.03
C TYR A 642 -7.29 -7.01 3.22
N THR A 643 -8.04 -7.21 2.14
CA THR A 643 -9.51 -7.16 2.14
C THR A 643 -10.11 -8.24 3.05
N GLU A 644 -9.64 -9.49 2.92
CA GLU A 644 -10.08 -10.61 3.76
C GLU A 644 -9.81 -10.35 5.25
N LEU A 645 -8.58 -9.96 5.61
CA LEU A 645 -8.22 -9.72 7.01
C LEU A 645 -8.94 -8.50 7.59
N ARG A 646 -9.15 -7.45 6.81
CA ARG A 646 -9.92 -6.28 7.22
C ARG A 646 -11.36 -6.63 7.54
N GLN A 647 -12.01 -7.41 6.66
CA GLN A 647 -13.37 -7.89 6.91
C GLN A 647 -13.42 -8.74 8.18
N MET A 648 -12.50 -9.69 8.30
CA MET A 648 -12.37 -10.60 9.44
C MET A 648 -12.18 -9.87 10.78
N MET A 649 -11.29 -8.86 10.81
CA MET A 649 -10.93 -8.15 12.04
C MET A 649 -11.96 -7.10 12.44
N ARG A 650 -12.71 -6.51 11.50
CA ARG A 650 -13.81 -5.58 11.81
C ARG A 650 -15.05 -6.27 12.39
N GLU A 651 -15.23 -7.56 12.11
CA GLU A 651 -16.32 -8.35 12.67
C GLU A 651 -15.99 -8.96 14.05
N ARG A 652 -14.79 -8.71 14.56
CA ARG A 652 -14.24 -9.21 15.82
C ARG A 652 -14.91 -8.60 17.07
#